data_AF-A0A2P6TZZ8-F1
#
_entry.id   AF-A0A2P6TZZ8-F1
#
_cell.length_a   1.000
_cell.length_b   1.000
_cell.length_c   1.000
_cell.angle_alpha   90.00
_cell.angle_beta   90.00
_cell.angle_gamma   90.00
#
_symmetry.space_group_name_H-M   'P 1'
#
loop_
_entity.id
_entity.type
_entity.pdbx_description
1 polymer ?
#
loop_
_entity_poly.entity_id
_entity_poly.type
_entity_poly.pdbx_seq_one_letter_code
_entity_poly.pdbx_strand_id
1 'polypeptide(L)'
;MAADDGTVFRAGLLSTGEELKARYDASKPYPHCVIREFCNPDLLRKVRDEIIENVEATYKETDLFKMLQTGDLANMDALPAEQAAKLPTVRKLRDAIYSPEFRAFISHVTGCGELSDQTDCACNIHPFGGHLLCHDDVIGNRRVSYIVYLTDPDQGWTAEDGGALELYPQGKDTPHEPDVIPTATALPLWNSMAFFKVQPGFSFHSIQEVFSQDKPRMSIQGWFHTDQAPDNVELATRSQLQLRAGQDTAHDFQPFTGGAPSDELSADDLAALGKYVNPSYLQEENWLKLQAAFEQEGSVQLQNFLSPAWAEQVSAAIAAADVAAKAGRGQVPAYDAGICGGWQAVGPCHKQRYLRYAPVAANGGDAEGAAAASAVGGLLAQIRDELFSTAAFARLLTKFTTIGLEGQQSEVRRFRPGLDYTVAHYGVLTKDPQLDAVLCFVTSSDSDDKAAWDSGEVGGYEAYLLADDDNEAAEVYKAAQDDETGVLNVSPAANTLNLVLRDEGLMKFVKYLSAAAPSSRFDIAAVYKPEPDSDEEEEAAAAADELAAAAPRALRRSPMAVYRLLGALGGLLLLLAAGAAAKPAKRSPQGPNWTEVYNKLTGRTGRDPNPEFCVIVRTYWGHGQTAGDGGLRRLLRSLQLQSVQSWEAVLLVLDARPFEDLHHIVQDFHDDRIWVFAEWIDKAFKPKVGVEWAPGYHGTLYNLTDDAIQVCPPSTRWLVVTNGDNEYADNFMQLVKDGGKGADLVAVDFYSRYQRPTAPSCERFAAIEGAPPCKTNRLRWCHTDLGANAISYQRFQKEGRRFGTLGAVSGGLEAEHFDGVMMQALMAANWSVQHLEGVCPFNHAPSFQSCGWSGGVWDDRDIVSWETAGGRCLTPAEAAAVLVEDKEAEEVLIQASSDGNATAYEGVQPESLRVRCLRKRHYMRDDVLGAAVEWFNALCVDDYDLPAFRQWQAAQADLAAAGGDGEGAAAGDVAARAAEAAKQQQAAAAGQGAGEDGEEVEDFYALQDEFYKEPAGKAAAEGQQPQDGEEEDAPTATER
;
A
#
# COMPACT_ATOMS: atom_id res chain seq x y z
N MET A 1 23.64 -37.40 25.16
CA MET A 1 22.71 -37.22 26.30
C MET A 1 23.54 -36.95 27.55
N ALA A 2 23.79 -35.68 27.86
CA ALA A 2 24.06 -35.28 29.23
C ALA A 2 22.73 -35.28 30.01
N ALA A 3 22.77 -35.23 31.33
CA ALA A 3 21.56 -35.00 32.12
C ALA A 3 21.20 -33.51 32.10
N ASP A 4 19.90 -33.20 32.05
CA ASP A 4 19.41 -31.85 32.34
C ASP A 4 19.65 -31.56 33.83
N ASP A 5 20.66 -30.73 34.12
CA ASP A 5 20.99 -30.29 35.48
C ASP A 5 20.16 -29.08 35.94
N GLY A 6 19.24 -28.61 35.09
CA GLY A 6 18.38 -27.47 35.34
C GLY A 6 19.04 -26.11 35.11
N THR A 7 20.35 -26.02 34.83
CA THR A 7 21.06 -24.74 34.70
C THR A 7 20.70 -23.98 33.42
N VAL A 8 20.66 -22.64 33.50
CA VAL A 8 20.33 -21.75 32.38
C VAL A 8 21.59 -21.19 31.71
N PHE A 9 22.49 -20.62 32.50
CA PHE A 9 23.82 -20.21 32.07
C PHE A 9 24.74 -21.41 31.91
N ARG A 10 25.80 -21.32 31.10
CA ARG A 10 26.82 -22.37 31.07
C ARG A 10 27.46 -22.57 32.45
N ALA A 11 27.88 -23.80 32.74
CA ALA A 11 28.58 -24.13 33.97
C ALA A 11 29.82 -23.22 34.17
N GLY A 12 29.88 -22.59 35.34
CA GLY A 12 30.98 -21.70 35.71
C GLY A 12 30.90 -20.25 35.22
N LEU A 13 29.91 -19.83 34.42
CA LEU A 13 29.84 -18.47 33.86
C LEU A 13 30.04 -17.38 34.93
N LEU A 14 29.30 -17.45 36.04
CA LEU A 14 29.33 -16.46 37.13
C LEU A 14 30.70 -16.35 37.83
N SER A 15 31.59 -17.35 37.69
CA SER A 15 32.96 -17.31 38.22
C SER A 15 33.94 -16.53 37.34
N THR A 16 33.55 -16.13 36.13
CA THR A 16 34.41 -15.39 35.18
C THR A 16 34.42 -13.86 35.38
N GLY A 17 33.77 -13.35 36.42
CA GLY A 17 33.54 -11.91 36.65
C GLY A 17 34.80 -11.04 36.54
N GLU A 18 35.88 -11.40 37.23
CA GLU A 18 37.15 -10.66 37.20
C GLU A 18 37.82 -10.67 35.80
N GLU A 19 37.70 -11.76 35.03
CA GLU A 19 38.23 -11.84 33.65
C GLU A 19 37.41 -10.95 32.71
N LEU A 20 36.08 -11.07 32.77
CA LEU A 20 35.18 -10.25 31.97
C LEU A 20 35.30 -8.78 32.33
N LYS A 21 35.52 -8.44 33.60
CA LYS A 21 35.81 -7.08 34.04
C LYS A 21 37.10 -6.54 33.43
N ALA A 22 38.20 -7.29 33.51
CA ALA A 22 39.46 -6.87 32.91
C ALA A 22 39.35 -6.67 31.39
N ARG A 23 38.53 -7.49 30.70
CA ARG A 23 38.22 -7.34 29.27
C ARG A 23 37.35 -6.11 28.99
N TYR A 24 36.33 -5.87 29.82
CA TYR A 24 35.39 -4.76 29.71
C TYR A 24 36.06 -3.40 29.93
N ASP A 25 36.87 -3.27 31.00
CA ASP A 25 37.60 -2.03 31.31
C ASP A 25 38.66 -1.70 30.24
N ALA A 26 39.18 -2.71 29.53
CA ALA A 26 40.20 -2.56 28.48
C ALA A 26 39.63 -2.27 27.08
N SER A 27 38.34 -2.50 26.83
CA SER A 27 37.77 -2.47 25.48
C SER A 27 37.65 -1.05 24.90
N LYS A 28 37.53 -0.95 23.57
CA LYS A 28 37.40 0.29 22.80
C LYS A 28 36.37 0.10 21.67
N PRO A 29 35.61 1.13 21.24
CA PRO A 29 35.73 2.55 21.61
C PRO A 29 35.40 2.85 23.07
N TYR A 30 34.33 2.27 23.61
CA TYR A 30 33.92 2.36 25.02
C TYR A 30 33.87 0.97 25.70
N PRO A 31 33.72 0.93 27.05
CA PRO A 31 33.63 -0.32 27.81
C PRO A 31 32.41 -1.18 27.40
N HIS A 32 32.68 -2.39 26.92
CA HIS A 32 31.71 -3.37 26.45
C HIS A 32 32.28 -4.79 26.59
N CYS A 33 31.44 -5.82 26.51
CA CYS A 33 31.90 -7.21 26.48
C CYS A 33 31.08 -8.09 25.55
N VAL A 34 31.67 -9.20 25.13
CA VAL A 34 30.99 -10.31 24.44
C VAL A 34 31.35 -11.63 25.13
N ILE A 35 30.34 -12.28 25.70
CA ILE A 35 30.40 -13.64 26.26
C ILE A 35 30.06 -14.62 25.12
N ARG A 36 30.93 -15.59 24.83
CA ARG A 36 30.58 -16.78 24.04
C ARG A 36 30.13 -17.90 24.98
N GLU A 37 29.30 -18.82 24.48
CA GLU A 37 28.70 -19.92 25.24
C GLU A 37 27.89 -19.40 26.44
N PHE A 38 27.00 -18.44 26.23
CA PHE A 38 26.29 -17.76 27.30
C PHE A 38 25.41 -18.72 28.14
N CYS A 39 24.57 -19.50 27.47
CA CYS A 39 23.61 -20.42 28.04
C CYS A 39 23.98 -21.89 27.83
N ASN A 40 23.31 -22.76 28.57
CA ASN A 40 23.17 -24.17 28.23
C ASN A 40 22.59 -24.28 26.79
N PRO A 41 23.28 -24.92 25.83
CA PRO A 41 22.87 -24.90 24.42
C PRO A 41 21.57 -25.67 24.15
N ASP A 42 21.31 -26.75 24.90
CA ASP A 42 20.06 -27.53 24.77
C ASP A 42 18.85 -26.76 25.32
N LEU A 43 19.09 -25.87 26.28
CA LEU A 43 18.09 -24.92 26.77
C LEU A 43 17.87 -23.79 25.77
N LEU A 44 18.94 -23.20 25.23
CA LEU A 44 18.82 -22.06 24.31
C LEU A 44 18.18 -22.45 22.97
N ARG A 45 18.39 -23.69 22.48
CA ARG A 45 17.64 -24.22 21.33
C ARG A 45 16.13 -24.17 21.60
N LYS A 46 15.66 -24.73 22.71
CA LYS A 46 14.24 -24.66 23.12
C LYS A 46 13.71 -23.23 23.25
N VAL A 47 14.52 -22.26 23.73
CA VAL A 47 14.12 -20.83 23.73
C VAL A 47 13.87 -20.33 22.31
N ARG A 48 14.78 -20.62 21.37
CA ARG A 48 14.62 -20.25 19.96
C ARG A 48 13.40 -20.91 19.33
N ASP A 49 13.23 -22.21 19.56
CA ASP A 49 12.14 -23.01 19.00
C ASP A 49 10.77 -22.57 19.58
N GLU A 50 10.67 -22.35 20.90
CA GLU A 50 9.47 -21.80 21.56
C GLU A 50 9.05 -20.45 20.98
N ILE A 51 10.00 -19.54 20.70
CA ILE A 51 9.70 -18.23 20.09
C ILE A 51 9.22 -18.40 18.65
N ILE A 52 9.91 -19.19 17.82
CA ILE A 52 9.55 -19.41 16.41
C ILE A 52 8.16 -20.06 16.26
N GLU A 53 7.81 -21.00 17.14
CA GLU A 53 6.54 -21.74 17.07
C GLU A 53 5.36 -21.01 17.72
N ASN A 54 5.59 -20.03 18.61
CA ASN A 54 4.53 -19.50 19.49
C ASN A 54 4.50 -17.99 19.73
N VAL A 55 5.40 -17.20 19.13
CA VAL A 55 5.44 -15.73 19.31
C VAL A 55 5.34 -15.01 17.97
N GLU A 56 4.29 -14.22 17.82
CA GLU A 56 4.08 -13.33 16.67
C GLU A 56 5.06 -12.14 16.72
N ALA A 57 5.54 -11.72 15.54
CA ALA A 57 6.44 -10.58 15.38
C ALA A 57 5.89 -9.62 14.32
N THR A 58 5.75 -8.35 14.68
CA THR A 58 5.24 -7.29 13.80
C THR A 58 6.39 -6.69 13.01
N TYR A 59 6.21 -6.53 11.70
CA TYR A 59 7.13 -5.75 10.87
C TYR A 59 7.10 -4.28 11.26
N LYS A 60 8.26 -3.65 11.39
CA LYS A 60 8.40 -2.22 11.65
C LYS A 60 9.54 -1.65 10.83
N GLU A 61 9.28 -0.51 10.19
CA GLU A 61 10.26 0.26 9.44
C GLU A 61 10.09 1.74 9.74
N THR A 62 11.21 2.45 9.90
CA THR A 62 11.32 3.88 10.18
C THR A 62 12.47 4.46 9.35
N ASP A 63 12.84 5.71 9.58
CA ASP A 63 14.13 6.25 9.15
C ASP A 63 15.32 5.50 9.80
N LEU A 64 15.19 5.18 11.10
CA LEU A 64 16.24 4.60 11.94
C LEU A 64 16.40 3.07 11.81
N PHE A 65 15.38 2.30 11.40
CA PHE A 65 15.47 0.84 11.33
C PHE A 65 14.53 0.14 10.34
N LYS A 66 14.78 -1.15 10.11
CA LYS A 66 13.94 -2.11 9.38
C LYS A 66 14.07 -3.48 10.06
N MET A 67 13.04 -3.96 10.75
CA MET A 67 13.08 -5.25 11.48
C MET A 67 11.68 -5.81 11.77
N LEU A 68 11.60 -7.09 12.16
CA LEU A 68 10.43 -7.64 12.84
C LEU A 68 10.69 -7.69 14.35
N GLN A 69 9.72 -7.26 15.15
CA GLN A 69 9.81 -7.17 16.60
C GLN A 69 8.65 -7.93 17.25
N THR A 70 8.94 -8.80 18.21
CA THR A 70 7.89 -9.49 19.00
C THR A 70 7.21 -8.53 19.96
N GLY A 71 6.06 -8.96 20.50
CA GLY A 71 5.57 -8.42 21.77
C GLY A 71 6.64 -8.49 22.88
N ASP A 72 6.52 -7.60 23.86
CA ASP A 72 7.44 -7.49 24.99
C ASP A 72 7.46 -8.77 25.85
N LEU A 73 8.66 -9.32 26.07
CA LEU A 73 8.89 -10.53 26.85
C LEU A 73 9.05 -10.23 28.36
N ALA A 74 9.20 -8.96 28.76
CA ALA A 74 9.08 -8.58 30.18
C ALA A 74 7.67 -8.88 30.70
N ASN A 75 6.63 -8.49 29.97
CA ASN A 75 5.22 -8.67 30.34
C ASN A 75 4.66 -10.12 30.23
N MET A 76 5.51 -11.16 30.08
CA MET A 76 5.08 -12.56 30.00
C MET A 76 4.22 -13.06 31.19
N ASP A 77 4.30 -12.43 32.37
CA ASP A 77 3.46 -12.77 33.52
C ASP A 77 2.01 -12.29 33.41
N ALA A 78 1.71 -11.39 32.47
CA ALA A 78 0.35 -10.95 32.16
C ALA A 78 -0.35 -11.82 31.10
N LEU A 79 0.37 -12.77 30.47
CA LEU A 79 -0.18 -13.62 29.42
C LEU A 79 -1.30 -14.55 29.94
N PRO A 80 -2.35 -14.80 29.14
CA PRO A 80 -3.28 -15.91 29.35
C PRO A 80 -2.55 -17.23 29.60
N ALA A 81 -3.07 -18.05 30.52
CA ALA A 81 -2.40 -19.29 30.96
C ALA A 81 -2.04 -20.25 29.81
N GLU A 82 -2.85 -20.29 28.75
CA GLU A 82 -2.63 -21.11 27.54
C GLU A 82 -1.46 -20.60 26.69
N GLN A 83 -1.23 -19.27 26.63
CA GLN A 83 -0.06 -18.68 25.98
C GLN A 83 1.19 -18.78 26.86
N ALA A 84 1.07 -18.52 28.17
CA ALA A 84 2.17 -18.70 29.12
C ALA A 84 2.68 -20.15 29.18
N ALA A 85 1.80 -21.14 28.98
CA ALA A 85 2.17 -22.56 28.92
C ALA A 85 3.00 -22.96 27.68
N LYS A 86 3.00 -22.13 26.61
CA LYS A 86 3.78 -22.35 25.39
C LYS A 86 5.23 -21.84 25.46
N LEU A 87 5.54 -20.95 26.41
CA LEU A 87 6.84 -20.27 26.52
C LEU A 87 7.61 -20.56 27.84
N PRO A 88 7.62 -21.79 28.38
CA PRO A 88 8.20 -22.07 29.69
C PRO A 88 9.73 -21.93 29.73
N THR A 89 10.43 -22.21 28.63
CA THR A 89 11.90 -22.08 28.56
C THR A 89 12.31 -20.65 28.28
N VAL A 90 11.58 -19.90 27.44
CA VAL A 90 11.77 -18.44 27.26
C VAL A 90 11.64 -17.72 28.59
N ARG A 91 10.59 -18.03 29.37
CA ARG A 91 10.41 -17.50 30.71
C ARG A 91 11.56 -17.89 31.65
N LYS A 92 11.99 -19.15 31.62
CA LYS A 92 13.13 -19.63 32.43
C LYS A 92 14.44 -18.90 32.08
N LEU A 93 14.64 -18.48 30.82
CA LEU A 93 15.77 -17.65 30.42
C LEU A 93 15.64 -16.22 30.98
N ARG A 94 14.50 -15.56 30.79
CA ARG A 94 14.21 -14.23 31.32
C ARG A 94 14.44 -14.17 32.84
N ASP A 95 13.84 -15.10 33.58
CA ASP A 95 13.88 -15.15 35.04
C ASP A 95 15.31 -15.37 35.58
N ALA A 96 16.18 -16.02 34.79
CA ALA A 96 17.60 -16.17 35.12
C ALA A 96 18.43 -14.92 34.77
N ILE A 97 18.18 -14.27 33.64
CA ILE A 97 18.87 -13.02 33.24
C ILE A 97 18.61 -11.92 34.27
N TYR A 98 17.38 -11.81 34.79
CA TYR A 98 17.03 -10.81 35.81
C TYR A 98 17.20 -11.29 37.25
N SER A 99 17.81 -12.47 37.48
CA SER A 99 18.02 -12.99 38.83
C SER A 99 18.96 -12.07 39.65
N PRO A 100 18.83 -12.04 40.99
CA PRO A 100 19.72 -11.25 41.85
C PRO A 100 21.21 -11.59 41.64
N GLU A 101 21.53 -12.86 41.37
CA GLU A 101 22.88 -13.35 41.13
C GLU A 101 23.44 -12.84 39.79
N PHE A 102 22.65 -12.88 38.72
CA PHE A 102 23.09 -12.39 37.41
C PHE A 102 23.17 -10.86 37.36
N ARG A 103 22.22 -10.16 37.99
CA ARG A 103 22.30 -8.69 38.16
C ARG A 103 23.55 -8.28 38.94
N ALA A 104 23.85 -8.93 40.06
CA ALA A 104 25.07 -8.67 40.82
C ALA A 104 26.35 -8.94 40.00
N PHE A 105 26.35 -9.96 39.15
CA PHE A 105 27.45 -10.26 38.22
C PHE A 105 27.63 -9.15 37.16
N ILE A 106 26.55 -8.68 36.51
CA ILE A 106 26.60 -7.56 35.56
C ILE A 106 27.03 -6.26 36.25
N SER A 107 26.50 -5.96 37.44
CA SER A 107 26.92 -4.81 38.26
C SER A 107 28.41 -4.83 38.59
N HIS A 108 28.96 -6.00 38.94
CA HIS A 108 30.38 -6.19 39.21
C HIS A 108 31.24 -5.98 37.96
N VAL A 109 30.92 -6.64 36.84
CA VAL A 109 31.71 -6.56 35.60
C VAL A 109 31.73 -5.14 35.06
N THR A 110 30.54 -4.53 34.89
CA THR A 110 30.38 -3.21 34.26
C THR A 110 30.72 -2.02 35.16
N GLY A 111 30.70 -2.22 36.49
CA GLY A 111 30.79 -1.14 37.47
C GLY A 111 29.60 -0.16 37.40
N CYS A 112 28.43 -0.59 36.92
CA CYS A 112 27.30 0.30 36.65
C CYS A 112 26.53 0.80 37.89
N GLY A 113 26.72 0.18 39.05
CA GLY A 113 25.89 0.36 40.25
C GLY A 113 24.97 -0.85 40.50
N GLU A 114 24.17 -0.79 41.57
CA GLU A 114 23.12 -1.77 41.86
C GLU A 114 22.00 -1.66 40.82
N LEU A 115 21.49 -2.80 40.32
CA LEU A 115 20.48 -2.88 39.27
C LEU A 115 19.14 -3.33 39.86
N SER A 116 18.03 -2.70 39.46
CA SER A 116 16.68 -3.06 39.91
C SER A 116 16.22 -4.41 39.34
N ASP A 117 15.10 -4.94 39.85
CA ASP A 117 14.46 -6.18 39.37
C ASP A 117 13.47 -5.94 38.21
N GLN A 118 13.43 -4.73 37.66
CA GLN A 118 12.68 -4.40 36.44
C GLN A 118 13.19 -5.22 35.25
N THR A 119 12.24 -5.86 34.54
CA THR A 119 12.47 -6.55 33.27
C THR A 119 12.08 -5.63 32.11
N ASP A 120 12.88 -5.62 31.02
CA ASP A 120 12.64 -4.87 29.77
C ASP A 120 13.39 -5.63 28.65
N CYS A 121 12.71 -6.50 27.91
CA CYS A 121 13.36 -7.29 26.87
C CYS A 121 12.38 -7.80 25.80
N ALA A 122 12.81 -7.82 24.54
CA ALA A 122 12.01 -8.29 23.40
C ALA A 122 12.87 -9.08 22.40
N CYS A 123 12.27 -10.01 21.66
CA CYS A 123 12.93 -10.67 20.55
C CYS A 123 12.79 -9.82 19.27
N ASN A 124 13.91 -9.59 18.60
CA ASN A 124 13.99 -8.81 17.38
C ASN A 124 14.67 -9.65 16.30
N ILE A 125 14.11 -9.63 15.09
CA ILE A 125 14.45 -10.48 13.96
C ILE A 125 14.73 -9.55 12.79
N HIS A 126 16.00 -9.50 12.35
CA HIS A 126 16.36 -8.71 11.18
C HIS A 126 16.47 -9.68 9.98
N PRO A 127 15.53 -9.63 9.02
CA PRO A 127 15.61 -10.40 7.77
C PRO A 127 16.62 -9.73 6.82
N PHE A 128 16.73 -10.22 5.58
CA PHE A 128 17.42 -9.52 4.49
C PHE A 128 17.04 -8.03 4.43
N GLY A 129 18.04 -7.16 4.27
CA GLY A 129 17.86 -5.69 4.30
C GLY A 129 17.60 -5.10 5.69
N GLY A 130 17.39 -5.93 6.72
CA GLY A 130 17.06 -5.48 8.07
C GLY A 130 18.26 -4.88 8.80
N HIS A 131 18.08 -3.70 9.39
CA HIS A 131 19.11 -2.84 9.97
C HIS A 131 18.58 -2.02 11.16
N LEU A 132 19.48 -1.51 12.00
CA LEU A 132 19.20 -0.49 13.02
C LEU A 132 20.38 0.48 13.07
N LEU A 133 20.13 1.76 12.79
CA LEU A 133 21.17 2.78 12.59
C LEU A 133 21.75 3.30 13.92
N CYS A 134 22.64 4.29 13.85
CA CYS A 134 23.49 4.66 14.98
C CYS A 134 22.72 5.39 16.10
N HIS A 135 22.70 4.80 17.30
CA HIS A 135 22.03 5.34 18.49
C HIS A 135 22.78 4.95 19.79
N ASP A 136 22.48 5.59 20.92
CA ASP A 136 23.19 5.37 22.22
C ASP A 136 22.37 4.66 23.32
N ASP A 137 21.14 4.25 23.02
CA ASP A 137 20.28 3.40 23.86
C ASP A 137 19.73 4.05 25.15
N VAL A 138 19.77 5.39 25.22
CA VAL A 138 19.44 6.17 26.41
C VAL A 138 17.95 6.49 26.49
N ILE A 139 17.17 5.52 26.99
CA ILE A 139 15.76 5.72 27.36
C ILE A 139 15.59 5.63 28.88
N GLY A 140 14.97 6.67 29.47
CA GLY A 140 14.49 6.66 30.85
C GLY A 140 15.54 6.29 31.90
N ASN A 141 15.39 5.11 32.50
CA ASN A 141 16.22 4.60 33.59
C ASN A 141 17.08 3.37 33.21
N ARG A 142 17.27 3.11 31.91
CA ARG A 142 18.18 2.08 31.41
C ARG A 142 19.63 2.34 31.83
N ARG A 143 20.36 1.29 32.19
CA ARG A 143 21.71 1.37 32.76
C ARG A 143 22.73 0.46 32.08
N VAL A 144 22.32 -0.74 31.67
CA VAL A 144 23.14 -1.67 30.87
C VAL A 144 22.27 -2.27 29.77
N SER A 145 22.70 -2.15 28.52
CA SER A 145 22.08 -2.79 27.36
C SER A 145 22.70 -4.17 27.14
N TYR A 146 21.90 -5.14 26.71
CA TYR A 146 22.38 -6.46 26.32
C TYR A 146 21.65 -7.04 25.11
N ILE A 147 22.35 -7.91 24.37
CA ILE A 147 21.83 -8.63 23.20
C ILE A 147 22.28 -10.09 23.29
N VAL A 148 21.33 -11.02 23.36
CA VAL A 148 21.55 -12.49 23.31
C VAL A 148 21.20 -12.99 21.91
N TYR A 149 22.19 -13.56 21.21
CA TYR A 149 22.06 -13.96 19.81
C TYR A 149 21.50 -15.39 19.65
N LEU A 150 20.42 -15.50 18.87
CA LEU A 150 19.66 -16.73 18.56
C LEU A 150 19.74 -17.11 17.07
N THR A 151 20.80 -16.67 16.39
CA THR A 151 21.12 -17.03 15.00
C THR A 151 21.25 -18.55 14.85
N ASP A 152 21.08 -19.06 13.62
CA ASP A 152 20.97 -20.50 13.37
C ASP A 152 22.19 -21.28 13.92
N PRO A 153 21.96 -22.23 14.86
CA PRO A 153 23.02 -22.94 15.56
C PRO A 153 23.75 -23.99 14.71
N ASP A 154 23.17 -24.40 13.58
CA ASP A 154 23.65 -25.49 12.73
C ASP A 154 24.20 -24.98 11.39
N GLN A 155 23.75 -23.81 10.92
CA GLN A 155 24.29 -23.12 9.75
C GLN A 155 25.46 -22.18 10.09
N GLY A 156 25.46 -21.58 11.28
CA GLY A 156 26.46 -20.59 11.70
C GLY A 156 26.32 -19.22 11.01
N TRP A 157 27.14 -18.26 11.45
CA TRP A 157 27.07 -16.87 11.01
C TRP A 157 28.47 -16.31 10.71
N THR A 158 28.59 -15.54 9.63
CA THR A 158 29.86 -15.01 9.11
C THR A 158 29.83 -13.47 9.01
N ALA A 159 30.90 -12.85 8.51
CA ALA A 159 30.88 -11.42 8.16
C ALA A 159 30.15 -11.16 6.82
N GLU A 160 30.01 -12.17 5.96
CA GLU A 160 29.33 -12.10 4.66
C GLU A 160 27.81 -12.10 4.83
N ASP A 161 27.29 -12.64 5.93
CA ASP A 161 25.87 -12.59 6.31
C ASP A 161 25.42 -11.21 6.83
N GLY A 162 26.34 -10.30 7.15
CA GLY A 162 26.06 -9.00 7.76
C GLY A 162 25.63 -9.09 9.22
N GLY A 163 24.73 -8.19 9.66
CA GLY A 163 24.09 -8.26 10.98
C GLY A 163 24.99 -7.98 12.19
N ALA A 164 26.22 -7.50 11.98
CA ALA A 164 27.15 -7.20 13.06
C ALA A 164 26.62 -6.11 14.01
N LEU A 165 26.92 -6.25 15.30
CA LEU A 165 26.88 -5.11 16.23
C LEU A 165 28.12 -4.24 15.95
N GLU A 166 27.93 -2.97 15.64
CA GLU A 166 28.99 -2.02 15.31
C GLU A 166 29.10 -0.95 16.40
N LEU A 167 30.31 -0.59 16.83
CA LEU A 167 30.55 0.33 17.96
C LEU A 167 31.37 1.54 17.48
N TYR A 168 30.85 2.75 17.71
CA TYR A 168 31.45 4.00 17.22
C TYR A 168 32.31 4.69 18.28
N PRO A 169 33.46 5.26 17.90
CA PRO A 169 34.14 6.23 18.74
C PRO A 169 33.36 7.57 18.73
N GLN A 170 33.66 8.45 19.67
CA GLN A 170 33.24 9.85 19.53
C GLN A 170 34.01 10.51 18.39
N GLY A 171 33.38 11.47 17.72
CA GLY A 171 34.00 12.29 16.69
C GLY A 171 35.21 13.04 17.26
N LYS A 172 36.34 12.96 16.57
CA LYS A 172 37.64 13.49 17.03
C LYS A 172 37.58 14.96 17.49
N ASP A 173 36.82 15.77 16.76
CA ASP A 173 36.67 17.21 17.01
C ASP A 173 35.22 17.58 17.41
N THR A 174 34.33 16.58 17.59
CA THR A 174 32.93 16.72 18.06
C THR A 174 32.64 15.76 19.24
N PRO A 175 33.04 16.15 20.47
CA PRO A 175 32.73 15.37 21.68
C PRO A 175 31.23 15.18 21.87
N HIS A 176 30.83 14.02 22.40
CA HIS A 176 29.43 13.59 22.58
C HIS A 176 28.63 13.30 21.30
N GLU A 177 29.23 13.43 20.12
CA GLU A 177 28.72 12.90 18.86
C GLU A 177 29.57 11.68 18.41
N PRO A 178 29.01 10.69 17.67
CA PRO A 178 29.75 9.59 17.08
C PRO A 178 30.46 9.99 15.79
N ASP A 179 31.62 9.38 15.56
CA ASP A 179 32.34 9.43 14.28
C ASP A 179 31.55 8.69 13.17
N VAL A 180 31.90 8.93 11.91
CA VAL A 180 31.24 8.33 10.73
C VAL A 180 31.60 6.87 10.48
N ILE A 181 32.64 6.34 11.15
CA ILE A 181 33.17 4.98 10.96
C ILE A 181 33.22 4.23 12.30
N PRO A 182 32.67 3.00 12.42
CA PRO A 182 32.79 2.19 13.63
C PRO A 182 34.22 1.65 13.79
N THR A 183 34.68 1.52 15.04
CA THR A 183 36.07 1.09 15.35
C THR A 183 36.17 -0.28 16.01
N ALA A 184 35.03 -0.87 16.39
CA ALA A 184 34.94 -2.27 16.79
C ALA A 184 33.60 -2.85 16.30
N THR A 185 33.60 -4.15 15.98
CA THR A 185 32.38 -4.88 15.58
C THR A 185 32.33 -6.25 16.25
N ALA A 186 31.12 -6.79 16.41
CA ALA A 186 30.89 -8.13 16.97
C ALA A 186 29.85 -8.89 16.14
N LEU A 187 30.24 -10.05 15.59
CA LEU A 187 29.33 -10.92 14.86
C LEU A 187 28.30 -11.57 15.79
N PRO A 188 27.02 -11.64 15.38
CA PRO A 188 25.88 -12.13 16.17
C PRO A 188 25.84 -13.66 16.24
N LEU A 189 26.94 -14.31 16.65
CA LEU A 189 27.06 -15.77 16.64
C LEU A 189 26.14 -16.41 17.69
N TRP A 190 25.58 -17.58 17.35
CA TRP A 190 24.77 -18.41 18.24
C TRP A 190 25.32 -18.52 19.66
N ASN A 191 24.41 -18.46 20.65
CA ASN A 191 24.72 -18.64 22.07
C ASN A 191 25.84 -17.69 22.56
N SER A 192 25.77 -16.43 22.15
CA SER A 192 26.62 -15.37 22.69
C SER A 192 25.80 -14.16 23.13
N MET A 193 26.35 -13.43 24.11
CA MET A 193 25.73 -12.25 24.70
C MET A 193 26.70 -11.07 24.57
N ALA A 194 26.28 -10.00 23.90
CA ALA A 194 26.94 -8.70 23.96
C ALA A 194 26.29 -7.86 25.08
N PHE A 195 27.07 -7.01 25.76
CA PHE A 195 26.52 -6.00 26.69
C PHE A 195 27.47 -4.82 26.91
N PHE A 196 26.90 -3.66 27.22
CA PHE A 196 27.61 -2.42 27.55
C PHE A 196 26.77 -1.50 28.44
N LYS A 197 27.43 -0.63 29.21
CA LYS A 197 26.76 0.40 30.00
C LYS A 197 26.14 1.46 29.08
N VAL A 198 24.90 1.83 29.35
CA VAL A 198 24.20 2.94 28.69
C VAL A 198 24.77 4.26 29.20
N GLN A 199 25.22 5.13 28.27
CA GLN A 199 25.96 6.36 28.56
C GLN A 199 25.62 7.48 27.55
N PRO A 200 24.93 8.57 27.97
CA PRO A 200 24.55 9.70 27.13
C PRO A 200 25.71 10.28 26.34
N GLY A 201 25.62 10.22 25.01
CA GLY A 201 26.64 10.73 24.09
C GLY A 201 27.93 9.88 24.07
N PHE A 202 27.90 8.61 24.50
CA PHE A 202 29.06 7.71 24.46
C PHE A 202 28.76 6.29 23.96
N SER A 203 27.61 5.69 24.29
CA SER A 203 27.31 4.27 23.96
C SER A 203 26.80 4.05 22.52
N PHE A 204 27.37 4.77 21.56
CA PHE A 204 26.92 4.80 20.17
C PHE A 204 27.20 3.49 19.42
N HIS A 205 26.13 2.87 18.91
CA HIS A 205 26.19 1.60 18.18
C HIS A 205 25.11 1.48 17.10
N SER A 206 25.33 0.59 16.13
CA SER A 206 24.35 0.16 15.12
C SER A 206 24.30 -1.36 15.00
N ILE A 207 23.23 -1.86 14.39
CA ILE A 207 23.16 -3.21 13.82
C ILE A 207 23.33 -3.04 12.31
N GLN A 208 24.47 -3.48 11.80
CA GLN A 208 24.76 -3.58 10.36
C GLN A 208 23.62 -4.33 9.66
N GLU A 209 23.27 -3.90 8.44
CA GLU A 209 22.34 -4.61 7.57
C GLU A 209 22.66 -6.11 7.46
N VAL A 210 21.61 -6.94 7.45
CA VAL A 210 21.71 -8.37 7.17
C VAL A 210 21.67 -8.60 5.66
N PHE A 211 22.77 -9.06 5.09
CA PHE A 211 22.93 -9.31 3.65
C PHE A 211 22.50 -10.72 3.24
N SER A 212 22.27 -11.61 4.21
CA SER A 212 21.85 -13.00 3.98
C SER A 212 20.34 -13.08 3.67
N GLN A 213 19.97 -13.67 2.52
CA GLN A 213 18.55 -13.86 2.15
C GLN A 213 17.87 -14.95 2.99
N ASP A 214 18.57 -16.05 3.25
CA ASP A 214 18.01 -17.23 3.93
C ASP A 214 18.21 -17.24 5.46
N LYS A 215 19.07 -16.38 6.01
CA LYS A 215 19.44 -16.40 7.44
C LYS A 215 18.96 -15.14 8.18
N PRO A 216 17.78 -15.16 8.83
CA PRO A 216 17.34 -14.05 9.66
C PRO A 216 18.18 -13.94 10.95
N ARG A 217 18.62 -12.72 11.28
CA ARG A 217 19.37 -12.39 12.50
C ARG A 217 18.41 -12.23 13.69
N MET A 218 18.14 -13.33 14.36
CA MET A 218 17.32 -13.39 15.57
C MET A 218 18.13 -13.07 16.85
N SER A 219 17.62 -12.20 17.70
CA SER A 219 18.20 -11.90 19.02
C SER A 219 17.17 -11.44 20.05
N ILE A 220 17.30 -11.89 21.30
CA ILE A 220 16.63 -11.24 22.45
C ILE A 220 17.52 -10.08 22.88
N GLN A 221 17.04 -8.85 22.76
CA GLN A 221 17.67 -7.67 23.32
C GLN A 221 16.90 -7.20 24.55
N GLY A 222 17.58 -6.52 25.46
CA GLY A 222 16.95 -6.02 26.68
C GLY A 222 17.90 -5.18 27.51
N TRP A 223 17.37 -4.66 28.62
CA TRP A 223 18.06 -3.70 29.45
C TRP A 223 17.95 -4.03 30.93
N PHE A 224 19.00 -3.70 31.67
CA PHE A 224 18.97 -3.61 33.12
C PHE A 224 18.81 -2.16 33.54
N HIS A 225 18.00 -1.93 34.57
CA HIS A 225 17.56 -0.60 35.00
C HIS A 225 18.10 -0.22 36.38
N THR A 226 17.94 1.05 36.72
CA THR A 226 18.22 1.64 38.03
C THR A 226 17.06 2.51 38.49
N ASP A 227 16.96 2.83 39.77
CA ASP A 227 15.91 3.73 40.30
C ASP A 227 16.03 5.18 39.80
N GLN A 228 17.12 5.53 39.12
CA GLN A 228 17.42 6.86 38.59
C GLN A 228 17.87 6.77 37.12
N ALA A 229 17.65 7.84 36.38
CA ALA A 229 18.20 8.03 35.02
C ALA A 229 19.74 8.09 35.02
N PRO A 230 20.40 7.96 33.84
CA PRO A 230 21.80 8.36 33.68
C PRO A 230 22.02 9.85 33.99
N ASP A 231 23.26 10.23 34.31
CA ASP A 231 23.67 11.64 34.39
C ASP A 231 23.90 12.21 32.98
N ASN A 232 23.58 13.49 32.78
CA ASN A 232 23.77 14.24 31.52
C ASN A 232 22.90 13.73 30.34
N VAL A 233 21.62 13.40 30.60
CA VAL A 233 20.68 12.90 29.56
C VAL A 233 20.48 13.86 28.39
N GLU A 234 20.75 15.16 28.55
CA GLU A 234 20.74 16.14 27.46
C GLU A 234 21.77 15.85 26.35
N LEU A 235 22.76 14.99 26.63
CA LEU A 235 23.76 14.50 25.67
C LEU A 235 23.32 13.22 24.94
N ALA A 236 22.14 12.65 25.26
CA ALA A 236 21.61 11.45 24.63
C ALA A 236 21.26 11.66 23.16
N THR A 237 21.27 10.59 22.34
CA THR A 237 20.81 10.65 20.93
C THR A 237 19.43 11.31 20.82
N ARG A 238 18.45 10.83 21.60
CA ARG A 238 17.09 11.37 21.63
C ARG A 238 17.06 12.88 21.89
N SER A 239 17.84 13.37 22.86
CA SER A 239 17.92 14.80 23.14
C SER A 239 18.64 15.59 22.05
N GLN A 240 19.72 15.05 21.45
CA GLN A 240 20.42 15.69 20.34
C GLN A 240 19.54 15.82 19.07
N LEU A 241 18.61 14.87 18.84
CA LEU A 241 17.61 14.95 17.77
C LEU A 241 16.44 15.92 18.09
N GLN A 242 16.14 16.15 19.38
CA GLN A 242 15.09 17.05 19.87
C GLN A 242 15.52 18.52 20.06
N LEU A 243 16.82 18.78 20.19
CA LEU A 243 17.34 20.12 20.43
C LEU A 243 17.10 21.02 19.21
N ARG A 244 16.09 21.90 19.28
CA ARG A 244 15.82 23.02 18.35
C ARG A 244 16.93 24.12 18.39
N ALA A 245 18.18 23.74 18.68
CA ALA A 245 19.23 24.57 19.26
C ALA A 245 20.13 25.29 18.23
N GLY A 246 19.52 26.05 17.31
CA GLY A 246 20.11 27.29 16.76
C GLY A 246 21.45 27.25 15.98
N GLN A 247 22.06 26.09 15.70
CA GLN A 247 23.30 25.99 14.90
C GLN A 247 23.35 24.89 13.83
N ASP A 248 22.44 23.90 13.83
CA ASP A 248 22.43 22.84 12.81
C ASP A 248 21.65 23.25 11.54
N THR A 249 22.24 22.99 10.38
CA THR A 249 21.75 23.12 8.99
C THR A 249 21.22 24.46 8.47
N ALA A 250 20.94 25.46 9.31
CA ALA A 250 20.60 26.82 8.86
C ALA A 250 21.86 27.57 8.36
N HIS A 251 22.29 27.28 7.12
CA HIS A 251 23.26 28.09 6.40
C HIS A 251 22.57 29.29 5.74
N ASP A 252 23.29 30.42 5.63
CA ASP A 252 22.77 31.58 4.88
C ASP A 252 22.58 31.21 3.41
N PHE A 253 21.36 31.41 2.88
CA PHE A 253 21.09 31.27 1.43
C PHE A 253 22.03 32.19 0.64
N GLN A 254 22.66 31.63 -0.40
CA GLN A 254 23.59 32.35 -1.26
C GLN A 254 22.85 33.04 -2.41
N PRO A 255 23.27 34.26 -2.81
CA PRO A 255 22.69 34.94 -3.97
C PRO A 255 23.05 34.19 -5.26
N PHE A 256 22.17 34.26 -6.26
CA PHE A 256 22.38 33.58 -7.53
C PHE A 256 23.52 34.17 -8.36
N THR A 257 24.25 33.28 -9.04
CA THR A 257 25.18 33.67 -10.10
C THR A 257 24.39 34.27 -11.26
N GLY A 258 24.67 35.54 -11.56
CA GLY A 258 23.92 36.36 -12.51
C GLY A 258 23.19 37.56 -11.88
N GLY A 259 23.06 37.59 -10.54
CA GLY A 259 22.25 38.59 -9.82
C GLY A 259 20.91 38.02 -9.38
N ALA A 260 20.02 38.84 -8.84
CA ALA A 260 18.64 38.42 -8.53
C ALA A 260 17.92 37.96 -9.81
N PRO A 261 16.96 37.01 -9.73
CA PRO A 261 16.12 36.68 -10.86
C PRO A 261 15.17 37.84 -11.21
N SER A 262 14.41 37.63 -12.29
CA SER A 262 13.49 38.60 -12.88
C SER A 262 12.40 37.83 -13.63
N ASP A 263 11.21 38.37 -13.76
CA ASP A 263 10.02 37.62 -14.19
C ASP A 263 10.13 36.97 -15.58
N GLU A 264 10.96 37.52 -16.48
CA GLU A 264 11.15 37.05 -17.86
C GLU A 264 12.41 36.20 -18.05
N LEU A 265 12.28 35.03 -18.68
CA LEU A 265 13.39 34.25 -19.23
C LEU A 265 13.87 34.89 -20.54
N SER A 266 15.14 35.29 -20.59
CA SER A 266 15.73 35.89 -21.79
C SER A 266 16.21 34.84 -22.80
N ALA A 267 16.45 35.25 -24.05
CA ALA A 267 17.04 34.38 -25.07
C ALA A 267 18.46 33.90 -24.68
N ASP A 268 19.22 34.71 -23.92
CA ASP A 268 20.53 34.33 -23.40
C ASP A 268 20.40 33.31 -22.24
N ASP A 269 19.34 33.39 -21.42
CA ASP A 269 19.03 32.37 -20.41
C ASP A 269 18.70 31.03 -21.06
N LEU A 270 17.81 30.99 -22.06
CA LEU A 270 17.47 29.77 -22.79
C LEU A 270 18.70 29.16 -23.48
N ALA A 271 19.61 29.98 -23.99
CA ALA A 271 20.89 29.55 -24.56
C ALA A 271 21.92 29.07 -23.51
N ALA A 272 21.82 29.53 -22.25
CA ALA A 272 22.62 29.04 -21.13
C ALA A 272 22.07 27.71 -20.58
N LEU A 273 20.77 27.66 -20.31
CA LEU A 273 20.02 26.49 -19.84
C LEU A 273 20.14 25.32 -20.83
N GLY A 274 19.99 25.58 -22.13
CA GLY A 274 20.07 24.57 -23.20
C GLY A 274 21.44 23.92 -23.42
N LYS A 275 22.47 24.30 -22.65
CA LYS A 275 23.73 23.55 -22.54
C LYS A 275 23.60 22.30 -21.67
N TYR A 276 22.66 22.32 -20.73
CA TYR A 276 22.50 21.33 -19.66
C TYR A 276 21.13 20.65 -19.73
N VAL A 277 20.06 21.45 -19.75
CA VAL A 277 18.65 21.02 -19.65
C VAL A 277 18.16 20.42 -20.96
N ASN A 278 17.32 19.39 -20.86
CA ASN A 278 16.63 18.76 -21.99
C ASN A 278 15.66 19.77 -22.65
N PRO A 279 15.72 19.99 -23.99
CA PRO A 279 14.92 21.01 -24.68
C PRO A 279 13.40 20.98 -24.44
N SER A 280 12.81 19.83 -24.10
CA SER A 280 11.37 19.75 -23.76
C SER A 280 10.98 20.63 -22.57
N TYR A 281 11.88 20.81 -21.60
CA TYR A 281 11.68 21.64 -20.42
C TYR A 281 11.98 23.13 -20.68
N LEU A 282 12.45 23.49 -21.88
CA LEU A 282 12.69 24.87 -22.31
C LEU A 282 11.61 25.37 -23.29
N GLN A 283 10.49 24.64 -23.39
CA GLN A 283 9.34 24.97 -24.23
C GLN A 283 8.17 25.48 -23.36
N GLU A 284 7.76 26.72 -23.60
CA GLU A 284 6.69 27.42 -22.86
C GLU A 284 5.36 26.64 -22.84
N GLU A 285 5.03 25.93 -23.91
CA GLU A 285 3.84 25.07 -24.03
C GLU A 285 3.80 23.85 -23.07
N ASN A 286 4.93 23.54 -22.42
CA ASN A 286 5.01 22.49 -21.41
C ASN A 286 5.03 23.05 -19.97
N TRP A 287 5.39 24.33 -19.78
CA TRP A 287 5.46 24.95 -18.45
C TRP A 287 4.10 25.00 -17.74
N LEU A 288 3.04 25.38 -18.46
CA LEU A 288 1.66 25.41 -17.93
C LEU A 288 1.18 24.06 -17.37
N LYS A 289 1.70 22.94 -17.87
CA LYS A 289 1.36 21.58 -17.39
C LYS A 289 2.12 21.21 -16.13
N LEU A 290 3.36 21.69 -16.00
CA LEU A 290 4.19 21.49 -14.81
C LEU A 290 3.69 22.37 -13.66
N GLN A 291 3.28 23.60 -13.96
CA GLN A 291 2.62 24.51 -13.02
C GLN A 291 1.36 23.87 -12.44
N ALA A 292 0.40 23.46 -13.28
CA ALA A 292 -0.84 22.84 -12.81
C ALA A 292 -0.61 21.58 -11.95
N ALA A 293 0.39 20.74 -12.29
CA ALA A 293 0.73 19.57 -11.48
C ALA A 293 1.37 19.97 -10.13
N PHE A 294 2.26 20.96 -10.12
CA PHE A 294 2.94 21.42 -8.89
C PHE A 294 2.00 22.21 -7.96
N GLU A 295 1.08 22.99 -8.52
CA GLU A 295 0.02 23.72 -7.79
C GLU A 295 -1.02 22.78 -7.18
N GLN A 296 -1.21 21.58 -7.74
CA GLN A 296 -2.08 20.54 -7.18
C GLN A 296 -1.39 19.70 -6.09
N GLU A 297 -0.17 19.21 -6.36
CA GLU A 297 0.50 18.16 -5.56
C GLU A 297 1.62 18.68 -4.63
N GLY A 298 1.91 19.99 -4.66
CA GLY A 298 3.07 20.61 -3.99
C GLY A 298 4.43 20.08 -4.45
N SER A 299 4.46 19.20 -5.46
CA SER A 299 5.62 18.42 -5.87
C SER A 299 5.51 17.93 -7.32
N VAL A 300 6.63 17.70 -8.00
CA VAL A 300 6.66 17.13 -9.36
C VAL A 300 8.01 16.47 -9.67
N GLN A 301 8.00 15.39 -10.47
CA GLN A 301 9.21 14.71 -10.94
C GLN A 301 9.45 14.94 -12.45
N LEU A 302 10.54 15.61 -12.80
CA LEU A 302 10.94 15.90 -14.17
C LEU A 302 11.94 14.83 -14.65
N GLN A 303 11.44 13.79 -15.30
CA GLN A 303 12.28 12.69 -15.82
C GLN A 303 13.10 13.12 -17.05
N ASN A 304 14.31 12.57 -17.18
CA ASN A 304 15.25 12.91 -18.25
C ASN A 304 15.56 14.43 -18.30
N PHE A 305 15.78 15.04 -17.14
CA PHE A 305 15.91 16.49 -16.98
C PHE A 305 17.16 17.07 -17.65
N LEU A 306 18.33 16.45 -17.50
CA LEU A 306 19.51 16.83 -18.29
C LEU A 306 19.41 16.26 -19.71
N SER A 307 19.94 17.02 -20.65
CA SER A 307 20.18 16.59 -22.03
C SER A 307 21.01 15.29 -22.09
N PRO A 308 20.77 14.41 -23.09
CA PRO A 308 21.39 13.09 -23.14
C PRO A 308 22.92 13.08 -23.04
N ALA A 309 23.59 14.09 -23.63
CA ALA A 309 25.05 14.20 -23.60
C ALA A 309 25.62 14.43 -22.20
N TRP A 310 24.89 15.09 -21.28
CA TRP A 310 25.29 15.20 -19.87
C TRP A 310 24.90 13.94 -19.09
N ALA A 311 23.71 13.41 -19.32
CA ALA A 311 23.22 12.20 -18.64
C ALA A 311 24.11 10.97 -18.90
N GLU A 312 24.61 10.80 -20.13
CA GLU A 312 25.56 9.74 -20.50
C GLU A 312 26.90 9.89 -19.77
N GLN A 313 27.48 11.11 -19.74
CA GLN A 313 28.75 11.39 -19.07
C GLN A 313 28.65 11.19 -17.55
N VAL A 314 27.58 11.67 -16.92
CA VAL A 314 27.34 11.49 -15.47
C VAL A 314 27.14 10.01 -15.14
N SER A 315 26.28 9.30 -15.89
CA SER A 315 26.04 7.86 -15.67
C SER A 315 27.31 7.01 -15.82
N ALA A 316 28.15 7.30 -16.82
CA ALA A 316 29.43 6.61 -17.02
C ALA A 316 30.42 6.89 -15.86
N ALA A 317 30.46 8.13 -15.34
CA ALA A 317 31.30 8.49 -14.21
C ALA A 317 30.81 7.87 -12.88
N ILE A 318 29.50 7.77 -12.69
CA ILE A 318 28.85 7.06 -11.56
C ILE A 318 29.25 5.57 -11.58
N ALA A 319 29.06 4.89 -12.71
CA ALA A 319 29.42 3.48 -12.84
C ALA A 319 30.92 3.23 -12.56
N ALA A 320 31.81 4.10 -13.05
CA ALA A 320 33.24 4.02 -12.74
C ALA A 320 33.55 4.25 -11.25
N ALA A 321 32.87 5.20 -10.59
CA ALA A 321 33.05 5.50 -9.18
C ALA A 321 32.48 4.42 -8.25
N ASP A 322 31.45 3.68 -8.66
CA ASP A 322 30.91 2.52 -7.94
C ASP A 322 31.77 1.27 -8.12
N VAL A 323 32.24 0.98 -9.34
CA VAL A 323 33.21 -0.11 -9.60
C VAL A 323 34.52 0.12 -8.82
N ALA A 324 35.00 1.37 -8.73
CA ALA A 324 36.18 1.71 -7.93
C ALA A 324 35.95 1.58 -6.41
N ALA A 325 34.73 1.81 -5.93
CA ALA A 325 34.36 1.71 -4.50
C ALA A 325 33.94 0.29 -4.07
N LYS A 326 33.60 -0.59 -5.02
CA LYS A 326 32.88 -1.86 -4.81
C LYS A 326 31.51 -1.65 -4.16
N ALA A 327 30.74 -0.77 -4.79
CA ALA A 327 29.40 -0.39 -4.36
C ALA A 327 28.33 -0.88 -5.36
N GLY A 328 27.19 -1.33 -4.84
CA GLY A 328 26.02 -1.72 -5.62
C GLY A 328 26.00 -3.19 -6.05
N ARG A 329 24.83 -3.64 -6.51
CA ARG A 329 24.54 -5.03 -6.93
C ARG A 329 24.98 -6.07 -5.88
N GLY A 330 24.62 -5.83 -4.62
CA GLY A 330 24.95 -6.69 -3.48
C GLY A 330 26.38 -6.52 -2.94
N GLN A 331 27.21 -5.63 -3.49
CA GLN A 331 28.54 -5.35 -2.97
C GLN A 331 28.48 -4.32 -1.84
N VAL A 332 28.97 -4.73 -0.67
CA VAL A 332 29.14 -3.87 0.51
C VAL A 332 30.51 -3.18 0.43
N PRO A 333 30.56 -1.85 0.21
CA PRO A 333 31.81 -1.10 0.16
C PRO A 333 32.43 -0.98 1.57
N ALA A 334 33.74 -0.73 1.61
CA ALA A 334 34.41 -0.42 2.88
C ALA A 334 33.94 0.95 3.42
N TYR A 335 33.97 1.12 4.74
CA TYR A 335 33.51 2.34 5.41
C TYR A 335 34.19 3.64 4.92
N ASP A 336 35.48 3.54 4.54
CA ASP A 336 36.30 4.62 3.97
C ASP A 336 36.24 4.70 2.43
N ALA A 337 35.57 3.76 1.76
CA ALA A 337 35.47 3.72 0.31
C ALA A 337 34.77 4.96 -0.24
N GLY A 338 35.40 5.60 -1.22
CA GLY A 338 34.91 6.83 -1.83
C GLY A 338 35.31 8.13 -1.10
N ILE A 339 35.88 8.10 0.11
CA ILE A 339 36.37 9.31 0.81
C ILE A 339 37.70 9.78 0.20
N CYS A 340 37.66 10.24 -1.05
CA CYS A 340 38.84 10.63 -1.84
C CYS A 340 38.46 11.57 -3.00
N GLY A 341 39.45 12.18 -3.66
CA GLY A 341 39.23 12.97 -4.88
C GLY A 341 38.39 14.25 -4.72
N GLY A 342 38.10 14.67 -3.48
CA GLY A 342 37.22 15.79 -3.12
C GLY A 342 35.97 15.37 -2.34
N TRP A 343 35.63 14.09 -2.31
CA TRP A 343 34.57 13.57 -1.45
C TRP A 343 35.03 13.47 0.01
N GLN A 344 34.17 13.92 0.92
CA GLN A 344 34.36 13.91 2.37
C GLN A 344 33.11 13.30 3.02
N ALA A 345 33.28 12.49 4.06
CA ALA A 345 32.15 11.95 4.79
C ALA A 345 31.51 13.02 5.68
N VAL A 346 30.18 13.11 5.64
CA VAL A 346 29.35 13.96 6.49
C VAL A 346 28.76 13.10 7.61
N GLY A 347 28.73 13.66 8.82
CA GLY A 347 28.15 13.05 10.01
C GLY A 347 27.43 14.10 10.87
N PRO A 348 27.23 13.84 12.17
CA PRO A 348 27.56 12.61 12.88
C PRO A 348 26.61 11.45 12.55
N CYS A 349 27.07 10.22 12.71
CA CYS A 349 26.32 9.00 12.38
C CYS A 349 24.89 8.95 12.94
N HIS A 350 24.62 9.49 14.12
CA HIS A 350 23.27 9.44 14.72
C HIS A 350 22.25 10.42 14.07
N LYS A 351 22.71 11.35 13.22
CA LYS A 351 21.89 12.26 12.41
C LYS A 351 21.94 11.88 10.93
N GLN A 352 23.13 11.54 10.43
CA GLN A 352 23.38 11.32 9.00
C GLN A 352 24.70 10.59 8.74
N ARG A 353 24.80 9.92 7.59
CA ARG A 353 26.06 9.45 7.01
C ARG A 353 25.95 9.44 5.49
N TYR A 354 26.72 10.29 4.81
CA TYR A 354 26.85 10.28 3.33
C TYR A 354 28.17 10.94 2.92
N LEU A 355 28.51 10.91 1.64
CA LEU A 355 29.65 11.66 1.12
C LEU A 355 29.19 12.96 0.46
N ARG A 356 29.82 14.08 0.82
CA ARG A 356 29.67 15.41 0.19
C ARG A 356 30.89 15.72 -0.66
N TYR A 357 30.71 16.27 -1.85
CA TYR A 357 31.82 16.69 -2.70
C TYR A 357 32.22 18.15 -2.48
N ALA A 358 33.50 18.37 -2.16
CA ALA A 358 34.14 19.68 -2.06
C ALA A 358 35.38 19.72 -2.99
N PRO A 359 35.41 20.61 -4.01
CA PRO A 359 36.54 20.71 -4.92
C PRO A 359 37.88 20.97 -4.21
N VAL A 360 38.89 20.14 -4.48
CA VAL A 360 40.26 20.32 -3.97
C VAL A 360 41.16 20.77 -5.12
N ALA A 361 42.16 21.61 -4.82
CA ALA A 361 43.20 21.91 -5.80
C ALA A 361 43.96 20.62 -6.17
N ALA A 362 43.96 20.27 -7.45
CA ALA A 362 44.49 19.00 -7.95
C ALA A 362 46.02 18.85 -7.69
N ASN A 363 46.37 18.05 -6.69
CA ASN A 363 47.75 17.69 -6.39
C ASN A 363 48.10 16.45 -7.23
N GLY A 364 48.77 16.66 -8.37
CA GLY A 364 48.95 15.65 -9.43
C GLY A 364 49.72 14.37 -9.03
N GLY A 365 49.04 13.46 -8.34
CA GLY A 365 49.55 12.14 -7.92
C GLY A 365 48.45 11.18 -7.42
N ASP A 366 47.18 11.47 -7.71
CA ASP A 366 46.04 10.69 -7.22
C ASP A 366 45.95 9.29 -7.85
N ALA A 367 45.49 8.32 -7.06
CA ALA A 367 45.27 6.95 -7.49
C ALA A 367 44.01 6.82 -8.38
N GLU A 368 43.94 5.75 -9.17
CA GLU A 368 42.90 5.51 -10.20
C GLU A 368 41.46 5.64 -9.66
N GLY A 369 41.18 5.09 -8.48
CA GLY A 369 39.87 5.24 -7.83
C GLY A 369 39.55 6.67 -7.34
N ALA A 370 40.56 7.44 -6.94
CA ALA A 370 40.38 8.85 -6.57
C ALA A 370 40.15 9.73 -7.81
N ALA A 371 40.76 9.40 -8.95
CA ALA A 371 40.45 10.05 -10.23
C ALA A 371 39.00 9.78 -10.68
N ALA A 372 38.52 8.53 -10.57
CA ALA A 372 37.12 8.19 -10.88
C ALA A 372 36.12 8.90 -9.96
N ALA A 373 36.38 8.92 -8.65
CA ALA A 373 35.55 9.64 -7.69
C ALA A 373 35.56 11.16 -7.95
N SER A 374 36.72 11.74 -8.24
CA SER A 374 36.85 13.17 -8.57
C SER A 374 36.11 13.53 -9.86
N ALA A 375 36.09 12.64 -10.86
CA ALA A 375 35.41 12.89 -12.13
C ALA A 375 33.89 13.07 -11.96
N VAL A 376 33.20 12.14 -11.27
CA VAL A 376 31.75 12.26 -11.03
C VAL A 376 31.42 13.48 -10.14
N GLY A 377 32.21 13.71 -9.09
CA GLY A 377 32.04 14.90 -8.24
C GLY A 377 32.24 16.20 -9.00
N GLY A 378 33.24 16.26 -9.89
CA GLY A 378 33.52 17.42 -10.74
C GLY A 378 32.40 17.72 -11.74
N LEU A 379 31.84 16.69 -12.39
CA LEU A 379 30.70 16.85 -13.31
C LEU A 379 29.46 17.38 -12.58
N LEU A 380 29.10 16.78 -11.45
CA LEU A 380 27.94 17.21 -10.65
C LEU A 380 28.17 18.61 -10.03
N ALA A 381 29.39 18.95 -9.62
CA ALA A 381 29.73 20.29 -9.16
C ALA A 381 29.63 21.33 -10.29
N GLN A 382 30.06 21.00 -11.50
CA GLN A 382 29.90 21.90 -12.65
C GLN A 382 28.41 22.15 -12.95
N ILE A 383 27.58 21.11 -12.92
CA ILE A 383 26.12 21.27 -13.09
C ILE A 383 25.53 22.09 -11.92
N ARG A 384 25.97 21.89 -10.68
CA ARG A 384 25.54 22.70 -9.54
C ARG A 384 25.89 24.18 -9.72
N ASP A 385 27.11 24.48 -10.15
CA ASP A 385 27.65 25.84 -10.19
C ASP A 385 27.21 26.61 -11.46
N GLU A 386 27.11 25.94 -12.61
CA GLU A 386 26.71 26.53 -13.91
C GLU A 386 25.20 26.42 -14.23
N LEU A 387 24.43 25.61 -13.49
CA LEU A 387 22.96 25.54 -13.61
C LEU A 387 22.28 25.90 -12.29
N PHE A 388 22.35 25.04 -11.26
CA PHE A 388 21.52 25.16 -10.06
C PHE A 388 21.74 26.47 -9.28
N SER A 389 22.98 26.97 -9.25
CA SER A 389 23.35 28.21 -8.57
C SER A 389 23.08 29.50 -9.38
N THR A 390 22.37 29.42 -10.52
CA THR A 390 22.22 30.54 -11.47
C THR A 390 20.84 31.19 -11.48
N ALA A 391 20.79 32.49 -11.76
CA ALA A 391 19.55 33.24 -11.89
C ALA A 391 18.69 32.77 -13.08
N ALA A 392 19.32 32.25 -14.13
CA ALA A 392 18.64 31.65 -15.28
C ALA A 392 17.85 30.40 -14.89
N PHE A 393 18.39 29.57 -13.99
CA PHE A 393 17.70 28.38 -13.49
C PHE A 393 16.63 28.74 -12.45
N ALA A 394 16.87 29.73 -11.57
CA ALA A 394 15.83 30.25 -10.68
C ALA A 394 14.61 30.73 -11.47
N ARG A 395 14.82 31.51 -12.55
CA ARG A 395 13.76 31.92 -13.49
C ARG A 395 13.01 30.73 -14.10
N LEU A 396 13.72 29.64 -14.43
CA LEU A 396 13.11 28.43 -14.98
C LEU A 396 12.26 27.69 -13.92
N LEU A 397 12.73 27.60 -12.67
CA LEU A 397 11.95 27.05 -11.56
C LEU A 397 10.67 27.86 -11.34
N THR A 398 10.73 29.20 -11.31
CA THR A 398 9.53 30.07 -11.26
C THR A 398 8.56 29.84 -12.43
N LYS A 399 9.02 29.37 -13.60
CA LYS A 399 8.13 28.93 -14.70
C LYS A 399 7.58 27.52 -14.53
N PHE A 400 8.11 26.70 -13.63
CA PHE A 400 7.54 25.40 -13.26
C PHE A 400 6.64 25.48 -12.02
N THR A 401 6.88 26.41 -11.09
CA THR A 401 6.27 26.41 -9.75
C THR A 401 5.49 27.67 -9.39
N THR A 402 5.42 28.67 -10.29
CA THR A 402 4.90 30.04 -10.10
C THR A 402 5.55 30.90 -9.00
N ILE A 403 6.29 30.30 -8.06
CA ILE A 403 6.99 30.92 -6.93
C ILE A 403 8.25 31.72 -7.37
N GLY A 404 8.35 32.98 -6.94
CA GLY A 404 9.57 33.80 -7.02
C GLY A 404 10.64 33.36 -6.00
N LEU A 405 11.93 33.56 -6.28
CA LEU A 405 13.03 32.94 -5.51
C LEU A 405 14.17 33.93 -5.24
N GLU A 406 14.47 34.24 -3.97
CA GLU A 406 15.49 35.26 -3.62
C GLU A 406 16.91 34.71 -3.34
N GLY A 407 17.05 33.40 -3.06
CA GLY A 407 18.36 32.78 -2.80
C GLY A 407 18.38 31.26 -2.91
N GLN A 408 19.59 30.67 -2.91
CA GLN A 408 19.80 29.22 -3.02
C GLN A 408 20.89 28.68 -2.10
N GLN A 409 20.74 27.44 -1.67
CA GLN A 409 21.79 26.60 -1.09
C GLN A 409 21.83 25.30 -1.88
N SER A 410 23.02 24.81 -2.25
CA SER A 410 23.12 23.55 -2.98
C SER A 410 24.40 22.77 -2.67
N GLU A 411 24.28 21.44 -2.66
CA GLU A 411 25.39 20.52 -2.45
C GLU A 411 25.34 19.32 -3.40
N VAL A 412 26.46 18.58 -3.48
CA VAL A 412 26.62 17.38 -4.30
C VAL A 412 26.87 16.21 -3.36
N ARG A 413 25.96 15.23 -3.36
CA ARG A 413 25.96 14.10 -2.42
C ARG A 413 26.13 12.75 -3.13
N ARG A 414 26.65 11.78 -2.40
CA ARG A 414 26.64 10.35 -2.74
C ARG A 414 26.28 9.55 -1.51
N PHE A 415 25.29 8.67 -1.68
CA PHE A 415 24.89 7.66 -0.71
C PHE A 415 25.34 6.29 -1.24
N ARG A 416 26.22 5.62 -0.49
CA ARG A 416 26.78 4.30 -0.80
C ARG A 416 25.88 3.18 -0.24
N PRO A 417 25.61 2.11 -1.02
CA PRO A 417 24.85 0.94 -0.57
C PRO A 417 25.45 0.31 0.68
N GLY A 418 24.60 -0.14 1.60
CA GLY A 418 24.98 -0.73 2.88
C GLY A 418 25.54 0.27 3.91
N LEU A 419 25.71 1.56 3.56
CA LEU A 419 26.38 2.53 4.43
C LEU A 419 25.53 3.78 4.74
N ASP A 420 24.95 4.43 3.74
CA ASP A 420 24.63 5.87 3.83
C ASP A 420 23.11 6.20 3.94
N TYR A 421 22.78 7.27 4.67
CA TYR A 421 21.44 7.68 5.12
C TYR A 421 21.40 9.12 5.66
N THR A 422 20.19 9.66 5.88
CA THR A 422 19.92 10.66 6.92
C THR A 422 18.71 10.24 7.78
N VAL A 423 18.58 10.85 8.95
CA VAL A 423 17.50 10.62 9.95
C VAL A 423 16.64 11.88 10.04
N ALA A 424 15.36 11.78 10.39
CA ALA A 424 14.50 12.94 10.65
C ALA A 424 14.77 13.52 12.06
N HIS A 425 14.99 14.82 12.17
CA HIS A 425 15.21 15.48 13.47
C HIS A 425 14.84 16.97 13.46
N TYR A 426 14.56 17.54 14.63
CA TYR A 426 14.14 18.95 14.77
C TYR A 426 15.23 19.97 14.38
N GLY A 427 16.43 19.52 14.02
CA GLY A 427 17.47 20.34 13.39
C GLY A 427 17.22 20.60 11.90
N VAL A 428 16.61 19.64 11.18
CA VAL A 428 16.18 19.74 9.78
C VAL A 428 14.69 20.10 9.64
N LEU A 429 14.09 20.67 10.68
CA LEU A 429 12.72 21.18 10.65
C LEU A 429 12.66 22.45 9.79
N THR A 430 11.76 22.45 8.81
CA THR A 430 11.42 23.62 8.00
C THR A 430 10.74 24.67 8.86
N LYS A 431 11.14 25.95 8.71
CA LYS A 431 10.67 27.09 9.53
C LYS A 431 10.03 28.16 8.66
N ASP A 432 10.79 28.59 7.66
CA ASP A 432 10.32 29.39 6.53
C ASP A 432 10.13 28.45 5.33
N PRO A 433 9.10 28.64 4.48
CA PRO A 433 8.87 27.80 3.30
C PRO A 433 10.10 27.69 2.39
N GLN A 434 10.28 26.52 1.78
CA GLN A 434 11.48 26.16 1.02
C GLN A 434 11.13 25.31 -0.21
N LEU A 435 11.62 25.70 -1.39
CA LEU A 435 11.51 24.88 -2.60
C LEU A 435 12.75 23.98 -2.71
N ASP A 436 12.59 22.68 -2.50
CA ASP A 436 13.62 21.70 -2.83
C ASP A 436 13.66 21.45 -4.34
N ALA A 437 14.87 21.39 -4.91
CA ALA A 437 15.10 20.90 -6.26
C ALA A 437 16.27 19.90 -6.23
N VAL A 438 15.96 18.60 -6.34
CA VAL A 438 16.95 17.53 -6.19
C VAL A 438 17.07 16.73 -7.48
N LEU A 439 18.22 16.86 -8.15
CA LEU A 439 18.53 16.09 -9.36
C LEU A 439 19.23 14.79 -9.00
N CYS A 440 18.49 13.69 -9.13
CA CYS A 440 18.91 12.35 -8.75
C CYS A 440 19.55 11.59 -9.93
N PHE A 441 20.54 10.76 -9.61
CA PHE A 441 21.13 9.77 -10.49
C PHE A 441 21.36 8.45 -9.74
N VAL A 442 20.85 7.38 -10.35
CA VAL A 442 21.06 5.97 -9.97
C VAL A 442 21.29 5.16 -11.24
N THR A 443 21.82 3.95 -11.12
CA THR A 443 21.87 3.00 -12.23
C THR A 443 20.50 2.35 -12.40
N SER A 444 19.87 2.58 -13.55
CA SER A 444 18.61 1.95 -13.98
C SER A 444 18.75 1.41 -15.41
N SER A 445 19.77 0.57 -15.64
CA SER A 445 20.19 0.14 -16.98
C SER A 445 19.30 -0.94 -17.60
N ASP A 446 18.53 -1.64 -16.78
CA ASP A 446 17.63 -2.72 -17.16
C ASP A 446 16.32 -2.65 -16.33
N SER A 447 15.40 -3.57 -16.61
CA SER A 447 14.10 -3.68 -15.92
C SER A 447 14.23 -3.93 -14.42
N ASP A 448 15.27 -4.66 -14.03
CA ASP A 448 15.40 -5.25 -12.70
C ASP A 448 16.04 -4.22 -11.76
N ASP A 449 17.03 -3.47 -12.27
CA ASP A 449 17.52 -2.24 -11.65
C ASP A 449 16.38 -1.26 -11.37
N LYS A 450 15.51 -0.99 -12.38
CA LYS A 450 14.39 -0.06 -12.22
C LYS A 450 13.37 -0.57 -11.21
N ALA A 451 12.97 -1.85 -11.30
CA ALA A 451 12.02 -2.44 -10.37
C ALA A 451 12.52 -2.41 -8.91
N ALA A 452 13.84 -2.57 -8.68
CA ALA A 452 14.43 -2.44 -7.36
C ALA A 452 14.24 -1.03 -6.77
N TRP A 453 14.50 0.04 -7.54
CA TRP A 453 14.26 1.42 -7.11
C TRP A 453 12.79 1.75 -6.93
N ASP A 454 11.95 1.38 -7.91
CA ASP A 454 10.50 1.66 -7.90
C ASP A 454 9.79 0.97 -6.72
N SER A 455 10.30 -0.18 -6.24
CA SER A 455 9.73 -0.92 -5.10
C SER A 455 9.93 -0.24 -3.73
N GLY A 456 10.84 0.73 -3.61
CA GLY A 456 11.22 1.35 -2.34
C GLY A 456 12.03 0.45 -1.37
N GLU A 457 12.02 -0.88 -1.54
CA GLU A 457 12.62 -1.85 -0.61
C GLU A 457 14.15 -1.67 -0.44
N VAL A 458 14.84 -1.18 -1.47
CA VAL A 458 16.30 -0.88 -1.41
C VAL A 458 16.62 0.45 -0.72
N GLY A 459 15.60 1.25 -0.37
CA GLY A 459 15.76 2.56 0.27
C GLY A 459 16.32 3.63 -0.67
N GLY A 460 17.03 4.62 -0.11
CA GLY A 460 17.58 5.77 -0.84
C GLY A 460 16.56 6.81 -1.31
N TYR A 461 15.25 6.56 -1.15
CA TYR A 461 14.20 7.54 -1.43
C TYR A 461 14.28 8.74 -0.48
N GLU A 462 13.79 9.90 -0.94
CA GLU A 462 13.59 11.08 -0.10
C GLU A 462 12.21 11.05 0.52
N ALA A 463 12.14 11.19 1.83
CA ALA A 463 10.90 11.19 2.59
C ALA A 463 10.70 12.56 3.27
N TYR A 464 9.47 13.06 3.20
CA TYR A 464 9.02 14.33 3.75
C TYR A 464 7.85 14.06 4.68
N LEU A 465 7.88 14.56 5.92
CA LEU A 465 6.86 14.29 6.93
C LEU A 465 6.66 15.47 7.88
N LEU A 466 5.45 15.62 8.42
CA LEU A 466 5.17 16.59 9.47
C LEU A 466 5.86 16.17 10.78
N ALA A 467 6.37 17.13 11.55
CA ALA A 467 6.86 16.85 12.89
C ALA A 467 5.71 16.73 13.90
N ASP A 468 5.69 15.62 14.65
CA ASP A 468 4.76 15.43 15.76
C ASP A 468 4.81 16.59 16.76
N ASP A 469 3.62 17.05 17.19
CA ASP A 469 3.42 17.99 18.29
C ASP A 469 3.85 17.39 19.65
N ASP A 470 3.75 16.07 19.79
CA ASP A 470 4.26 15.32 20.94
C ASP A 470 5.80 15.28 20.92
N ASN A 471 6.42 15.66 22.03
CA ASN A 471 7.89 15.73 22.19
C ASN A 471 8.55 14.33 22.36
N GLU A 472 8.24 13.40 21.47
CA GLU A 472 8.74 12.02 21.45
C GLU A 472 9.51 11.75 20.15
N ALA A 473 10.85 11.78 20.20
CA ALA A 473 11.65 11.64 18.99
C ALA A 473 11.98 10.18 18.62
N ALA A 474 11.89 9.89 17.32
CA ALA A 474 12.62 8.90 16.51
C ALA A 474 12.57 7.41 16.87
N GLU A 475 12.29 7.04 18.12
CA GLU A 475 12.30 5.64 18.58
C GLU A 475 10.95 4.95 18.33
N VAL A 476 9.88 5.75 18.27
CA VAL A 476 8.52 5.34 17.92
C VAL A 476 7.86 6.47 17.12
N TYR A 477 7.94 6.41 15.79
CA TYR A 477 6.76 6.80 15.02
C TYR A 477 5.62 5.91 15.52
N LYS A 478 4.53 6.51 16.01
CA LYS A 478 3.38 5.73 16.45
C LYS A 478 2.90 4.93 15.24
N ALA A 479 2.96 3.60 15.35
CA ALA A 479 2.20 2.70 14.47
C ALA A 479 0.72 2.85 14.87
N ALA A 480 0.16 4.03 14.58
CA ALA A 480 -1.23 4.35 14.76
C ALA A 480 -2.06 3.46 13.84
N GLN A 481 -3.26 3.11 14.29
CA GLN A 481 -4.20 2.29 13.52
C GLN A 481 -5.25 3.19 12.85
N ASP A 482 -4.79 4.36 12.40
CA ASP A 482 -5.52 5.44 11.73
C ASP A 482 -4.53 6.02 10.68
N ASP A 483 -4.95 6.15 9.42
CA ASP A 483 -4.04 6.27 8.26
C ASP A 483 -3.47 7.69 7.97
N GLU A 484 -3.64 8.64 8.90
CA GLU A 484 -3.20 10.04 8.77
C GLU A 484 -1.71 10.25 9.14
N THR A 485 -0.77 9.78 8.31
CA THR A 485 0.69 9.98 8.55
C THR A 485 1.35 11.10 7.74
N GLY A 486 0.74 11.56 6.64
CA GLY A 486 1.21 12.73 5.89
C GLY A 486 2.63 12.64 5.31
N VAL A 487 3.11 11.43 4.96
CA VAL A 487 4.48 11.20 4.49
C VAL A 487 4.56 11.10 2.96
N LEU A 488 5.14 12.11 2.29
CA LEU A 488 5.48 12.06 0.87
C LEU A 488 6.82 11.34 0.67
N ASN A 489 6.83 10.29 -0.16
CA ASN A 489 8.04 9.55 -0.52
C ASN A 489 8.37 9.73 -2.02
N VAL A 490 9.62 10.08 -2.31
CA VAL A 490 10.12 10.39 -3.65
C VAL A 490 11.27 9.43 -4.00
N SER A 491 10.96 8.43 -4.83
CA SER A 491 11.87 7.34 -5.19
C SER A 491 13.11 7.82 -5.99
N PRO A 492 14.26 7.13 -5.89
CA PRO A 492 15.43 7.44 -6.71
C PRO A 492 15.19 7.09 -8.17
N ALA A 493 15.48 8.01 -9.09
CA ALA A 493 15.36 7.79 -10.52
C ALA A 493 16.53 8.42 -11.27
N ALA A 494 16.96 7.82 -12.37
CA ALA A 494 18.10 8.28 -13.14
C ALA A 494 17.76 9.54 -13.95
N ASN A 495 18.60 10.58 -13.84
CA ASN A 495 18.43 11.85 -14.56
C ASN A 495 17.06 12.51 -14.29
N THR A 496 16.56 12.43 -13.06
CA THR A 496 15.25 12.99 -12.68
C THR A 496 15.43 14.14 -11.70
N LEU A 497 14.86 15.30 -12.02
CA LEU A 497 14.79 16.44 -11.12
C LEU A 497 13.47 16.41 -10.34
N ASN A 498 13.56 16.23 -9.03
CA ASN A 498 12.43 16.27 -8.12
C ASN A 498 12.27 17.70 -7.59
N LEU A 499 11.07 18.28 -7.72
CA LEU A 499 10.71 19.54 -7.06
C LEU A 499 9.71 19.24 -5.94
N VAL A 500 9.88 19.84 -4.77
CA VAL A 500 8.96 19.72 -3.62
C VAL A 500 8.93 21.05 -2.86
N LEU A 501 7.75 21.63 -2.64
CA LEU A 501 7.56 22.71 -1.67
C LEU A 501 7.51 22.11 -0.26
N ARG A 502 8.33 22.64 0.65
CA ARG A 502 8.29 22.35 2.08
C ARG A 502 7.81 23.58 2.84
N ASP A 503 6.66 23.48 3.49
CA ASP A 503 6.13 24.49 4.42
C ASP A 503 6.68 24.31 5.85
N GLU A 504 6.36 25.26 6.75
CA GLU A 504 6.73 25.17 8.16
C GLU A 504 6.25 23.86 8.79
N GLY A 505 7.11 23.23 9.61
CA GLY A 505 6.77 22.00 10.34
C GLY A 505 7.14 20.69 9.61
N LEU A 506 7.43 20.73 8.31
CA LEU A 506 7.95 19.56 7.59
C LEU A 506 9.42 19.26 7.93
N MET A 507 9.74 17.99 8.16
CA MET A 507 11.09 17.43 8.20
C MET A 507 11.36 16.59 6.95
N LYS A 508 12.63 16.41 6.61
CA LYS A 508 13.10 15.65 5.44
C LYS A 508 14.20 14.67 5.81
N PHE A 509 14.18 13.47 5.23
CA PHE A 509 15.32 12.54 5.28
C PHE A 509 15.53 11.75 3.98
N VAL A 510 16.71 11.14 3.83
CA VAL A 510 17.02 10.15 2.78
C VAL A 510 17.13 8.78 3.44
N LYS A 511 16.21 7.86 3.13
CA LYS A 511 16.18 6.51 3.72
C LYS A 511 17.50 5.78 3.45
N TYR A 512 17.97 5.01 4.45
CA TYR A 512 19.13 4.15 4.33
C TYR A 512 19.15 3.32 3.05
N LEU A 513 20.24 3.43 2.30
CA LEU A 513 20.43 2.73 1.03
C LEU A 513 20.97 1.31 1.30
N SER A 514 20.13 0.30 1.09
CA SER A 514 20.47 -1.12 1.24
C SER A 514 21.64 -1.54 0.34
N ALA A 515 22.49 -2.46 0.79
CA ALA A 515 23.51 -3.11 -0.03
C ALA A 515 22.94 -3.85 -1.25
N ALA A 516 21.65 -4.20 -1.25
CA ALA A 516 20.93 -4.77 -2.38
C ALA A 516 20.75 -3.78 -3.55
N ALA A 517 20.90 -2.47 -3.32
CA ALA A 517 20.68 -1.45 -4.33
C ALA A 517 21.56 -1.65 -5.58
N PRO A 518 21.06 -1.37 -6.81
CA PRO A 518 21.83 -1.46 -8.04
C PRO A 518 23.14 -0.65 -8.08
N SER A 519 23.17 0.50 -7.40
CA SER A 519 24.30 1.44 -7.38
C SER A 519 24.27 2.34 -6.14
N SER A 520 25.26 3.20 -5.97
CA SER A 520 25.06 4.41 -5.16
C SER A 520 23.92 5.26 -5.71
N ARG A 521 23.24 6.00 -4.83
CA ARG A 521 22.49 7.20 -5.20
C ARG A 521 23.46 8.38 -5.21
N PHE A 522 23.52 9.10 -6.33
CA PHE A 522 24.17 10.40 -6.42
C PHE A 522 23.10 11.47 -6.62
N ASP A 523 23.26 12.65 -6.01
CA ASP A 523 22.40 13.78 -6.34
C ASP A 523 23.08 15.15 -6.22
N ILE A 524 22.46 16.12 -6.89
CA ILE A 524 22.61 17.54 -6.57
C ILE A 524 21.38 17.90 -5.75
N ALA A 525 21.56 18.15 -4.46
CA ALA A 525 20.50 18.60 -3.58
C ALA A 525 20.57 20.11 -3.46
N ALA A 526 19.59 20.81 -4.04
CA ALA A 526 19.42 22.24 -3.91
C ALA A 526 18.14 22.58 -3.14
N VAL A 527 18.20 23.69 -2.40
CA VAL A 527 17.08 24.30 -1.67
C VAL A 527 17.07 25.77 -2.06
N TYR A 528 15.91 26.27 -2.46
CA TYR A 528 15.68 27.66 -2.83
C TYR A 528 14.77 28.31 -1.82
N LYS A 529 15.05 29.57 -1.50
CA LYS A 529 14.19 30.38 -0.64
C LYS A 529 13.17 31.13 -1.50
N PRO A 530 11.86 30.93 -1.29
CA PRO A 530 10.81 31.77 -1.86
C PRO A 530 10.99 33.26 -1.53
N GLU A 531 10.56 34.11 -2.44
CA GLU A 531 10.24 35.50 -2.15
C GLU A 531 8.97 35.57 -1.27
N PRO A 532 8.86 36.51 -0.33
CA PRO A 532 7.65 36.68 0.49
C PRO A 532 6.51 37.26 -0.34
N ASP A 533 5.27 36.80 -0.11
CA ASP A 533 4.10 37.26 -0.86
C ASP A 533 3.82 38.76 -0.65
N SER A 534 3.73 39.50 -1.75
CA SER A 534 3.41 40.93 -1.75
C SER A 534 2.04 41.22 -1.14
N ASP A 535 1.12 40.28 -1.29
CA ASP A 535 -0.28 40.43 -0.94
C ASP A 535 -0.48 40.25 0.57
N GLU A 536 0.36 39.44 1.24
CA GLU A 536 0.44 39.44 2.71
C GLU A 536 1.04 40.74 3.26
N GLU A 537 2.04 41.35 2.61
CA GLU A 537 2.53 42.67 3.03
C GLU A 537 1.47 43.78 2.84
N GLU A 538 0.71 43.78 1.74
CA GLU A 538 -0.39 44.74 1.55
C GLU A 538 -1.58 44.48 2.51
N GLU A 539 -2.00 43.24 2.74
CA GLU A 539 -3.05 42.93 3.72
C GLU A 539 -2.60 43.24 5.16
N ALA A 540 -1.36 42.89 5.54
CA ALA A 540 -0.84 43.23 6.87
C ALA A 540 -0.72 44.75 7.07
N ALA A 541 -0.33 45.51 6.04
CA ALA A 541 -0.32 46.96 6.06
C ALA A 541 -1.74 47.55 6.16
N ALA A 542 -2.69 47.04 5.38
CA ALA A 542 -4.09 47.47 5.40
C ALA A 542 -4.76 47.17 6.75
N ALA A 543 -4.56 45.96 7.29
CA ALA A 543 -5.03 45.57 8.61
C ALA A 543 -4.40 46.42 9.73
N ALA A 544 -3.11 46.77 9.62
CA ALA A 544 -2.46 47.68 10.57
C ALA A 544 -3.06 49.10 10.53
N ASP A 545 -3.40 49.63 9.35
CA ASP A 545 -4.02 50.95 9.19
C ASP A 545 -5.50 50.96 9.62
N GLU A 546 -6.27 49.89 9.38
CA GLU A 546 -7.60 49.70 9.98
C GLU A 546 -7.55 49.64 11.51
N LEU A 547 -6.59 48.89 12.08
CA LEU A 547 -6.42 48.79 13.53
C LEU A 547 -5.99 50.15 14.14
N ALA A 548 -5.21 50.93 13.40
CA ALA A 548 -4.83 52.30 13.76
C ALA A 548 -6.01 53.29 13.65
N ALA A 549 -6.94 53.08 12.73
CA ALA A 549 -8.16 53.87 12.56
C ALA A 549 -9.25 53.55 13.60
N ALA A 550 -9.39 52.28 13.99
CA ALA A 550 -10.42 51.81 14.93
C ALA A 550 -10.13 52.19 16.41
N ALA A 551 -8.89 52.51 16.75
CA ALA A 551 -8.47 52.75 18.13
C ALA A 551 -9.05 54.06 18.73
N PRO A 552 -9.86 54.03 19.82
CA PRO A 552 -10.37 55.23 20.44
C PRO A 552 -9.24 56.10 21.02
N ARG A 553 -9.41 57.43 20.94
CA ARG A 553 -8.39 58.48 21.13
C ARG A 553 -7.73 58.57 22.52
N ALA A 554 -7.97 57.61 23.42
CA ALA A 554 -7.64 57.62 24.84
C ALA A 554 -6.62 56.56 25.30
N LEU A 555 -5.94 55.84 24.37
CA LEU A 555 -4.93 54.82 24.72
C LEU A 555 -3.53 55.04 24.10
N ARG A 556 -3.21 56.25 23.64
CA ARG A 556 -1.84 56.60 23.20
C ARG A 556 -0.86 56.79 24.38
N ARG A 557 -0.43 55.69 25.02
CA ARG A 557 0.78 55.60 25.87
C ARG A 557 1.20 54.15 26.20
N SER A 558 2.45 53.82 25.87
CA SER A 558 3.20 52.57 26.21
C SER A 558 2.96 51.33 25.31
N PRO A 559 3.84 51.07 24.31
CA PRO A 559 3.73 49.94 23.38
C PRO A 559 4.40 48.65 23.91
N MET A 560 3.96 48.14 25.07
CA MET A 560 4.50 46.88 25.64
C MET A 560 3.46 45.99 26.35
N ALA A 561 2.17 46.32 26.28
CA ALA A 561 1.11 45.61 27.02
C ALA A 561 0.36 44.54 26.20
N VAL A 562 0.29 44.67 24.87
CA VAL A 562 -0.58 43.83 24.01
C VAL A 562 -0.07 42.39 23.90
N TYR A 563 1.24 42.21 23.71
CA TYR A 563 1.91 40.90 23.60
C TYR A 563 1.83 39.98 24.83
N ARG A 564 1.16 40.39 25.91
CA ARG A 564 0.95 39.58 27.13
C ARG A 564 -0.50 39.17 27.37
N LEU A 565 -1.43 39.49 26.47
CA LEU A 565 -2.86 39.17 26.67
C LEU A 565 -3.37 37.95 25.86
N LEU A 566 -2.67 37.54 24.80
CA LEU A 566 -3.08 36.42 23.94
C LEU A 566 -2.68 35.04 24.50
N GLY A 567 -1.54 34.93 25.19
CA GLY A 567 -1.03 33.65 25.73
C GLY A 567 -1.67 33.17 27.05
N ALA A 568 -2.93 33.52 27.32
CA ALA A 568 -3.53 33.36 28.66
C ALA A 568 -4.96 32.78 28.69
N LEU A 569 -5.50 32.27 27.58
CA LEU A 569 -6.87 31.73 27.50
C LEU A 569 -6.99 30.25 27.06
N GLY A 570 -5.91 29.62 26.58
CA GLY A 570 -5.91 28.22 26.12
C GLY A 570 -5.87 27.15 27.21
N GLY A 571 -6.44 27.38 28.41
CA GLY A 571 -6.09 26.57 29.58
C GLY A 571 -7.07 26.48 30.75
N LEU A 572 -8.40 26.47 30.53
CA LEU A 572 -9.35 26.17 31.62
C LEU A 572 -10.74 25.64 31.18
N LEU A 573 -10.84 24.40 30.67
CA LEU A 573 -12.12 23.67 30.68
C LEU A 573 -12.03 22.12 30.64
N LEU A 574 -10.89 21.54 31.01
CA LEU A 574 -10.69 20.09 31.06
C LEU A 574 -10.52 19.59 32.52
N LEU A 575 -11.60 19.63 33.31
CA LEU A 575 -11.70 19.01 34.64
C LEU A 575 -13.13 19.14 35.21
N LEU A 576 -13.99 18.11 35.08
CA LEU A 576 -15.11 17.76 35.99
C LEU A 576 -16.02 16.63 35.43
N ALA A 577 -15.68 15.36 35.66
CA ALA A 577 -16.63 14.22 35.75
C ALA A 577 -15.93 12.88 36.06
N ALA A 578 -15.54 12.64 37.31
CA ALA A 578 -15.13 11.30 37.77
C ALA A 578 -16.07 10.84 38.91
N GLY A 579 -16.83 9.77 38.69
CA GLY A 579 -17.76 9.20 39.66
C GLY A 579 -18.12 7.76 39.27
N ALA A 580 -17.75 6.79 40.12
CA ALA A 580 -17.70 5.38 39.74
C ALA A 580 -18.75 4.50 40.43
N ALA A 581 -19.19 3.43 39.76
CA ALA A 581 -19.69 2.21 40.42
C ALA A 581 -19.69 0.97 39.48
N ALA A 582 -19.29 -0.19 40.05
CA ALA A 582 -19.63 -1.57 39.67
C ALA A 582 -19.30 -2.13 38.25
N LYS A 583 -18.49 -3.20 38.21
CA LYS A 583 -18.34 -4.14 37.07
C LYS A 583 -19.42 -5.24 37.11
N PRO A 584 -19.85 -5.73 35.94
CA PRO A 584 -20.21 -7.14 35.73
C PRO A 584 -19.26 -7.85 34.73
N ALA A 585 -19.53 -9.12 34.44
CA ALA A 585 -18.62 -10.08 33.81
C ALA A 585 -18.26 -9.84 32.32
N LYS A 586 -17.20 -10.53 31.86
CA LYS A 586 -16.78 -10.63 30.45
C LYS A 586 -17.97 -10.99 29.54
N ARG A 587 -18.06 -10.33 28.38
CA ARG A 587 -18.76 -10.82 27.18
C ARG A 587 -17.73 -11.24 26.13
N SER A 588 -18.20 -11.95 25.10
CA SER A 588 -17.47 -12.21 23.85
C SER A 588 -17.02 -10.90 23.19
N PRO A 589 -16.04 -10.92 22.26
CA PRO A 589 -15.76 -9.75 21.42
C PRO A 589 -17.06 -9.33 20.73
N GLN A 590 -17.52 -8.13 21.05
CA GLN A 590 -18.52 -7.45 20.25
C GLN A 590 -17.76 -6.83 19.06
N GLY A 591 -18.32 -6.94 17.86
CA GLY A 591 -17.80 -6.19 16.71
C GLY A 591 -17.79 -4.67 16.99
N PRO A 592 -17.09 -3.88 16.16
CA PRO A 592 -16.96 -2.44 16.37
C PRO A 592 -18.33 -1.78 16.57
N ASN A 593 -18.37 -0.76 17.43
CA ASN A 593 -19.59 -0.04 17.76
C ASN A 593 -19.99 0.84 16.57
N TRP A 594 -20.72 0.27 15.60
CA TRP A 594 -21.06 0.96 14.35
C TRP A 594 -21.78 2.29 14.55
N THR A 595 -22.56 2.45 15.64
CA THR A 595 -23.14 3.74 16.04
C THR A 595 -22.08 4.82 16.31
N GLU A 596 -20.95 4.43 16.90
CA GLU A 596 -19.84 5.31 17.26
C GLU A 596 -18.91 5.57 16.07
N VAL A 597 -18.63 4.55 15.25
CA VAL A 597 -17.94 4.72 13.95
C VAL A 597 -18.74 5.68 13.06
N TYR A 598 -20.06 5.46 12.94
CA TYR A 598 -20.96 6.34 12.21
C TYR A 598 -20.94 7.78 12.74
N ASN A 599 -21.03 7.95 14.06
CA ASN A 599 -21.00 9.28 14.68
C ASN A 599 -19.66 10.02 14.44
N LYS A 600 -18.52 9.32 14.43
CA LYS A 600 -17.23 9.90 14.01
C LYS A 600 -17.30 10.38 12.55
N LEU A 601 -17.80 9.54 11.65
CA LEU A 601 -17.92 9.85 10.22
C LEU A 601 -18.89 11.02 9.95
N THR A 602 -19.94 11.22 10.77
CA THR A 602 -20.80 12.42 10.68
C THR A 602 -20.13 13.73 11.15
N GLY A 603 -18.89 13.68 11.64
CA GLY A 603 -18.06 14.86 11.88
C GLY A 603 -17.42 15.45 10.62
N ARG A 604 -17.41 14.71 9.49
CA ARG A 604 -16.91 15.19 8.20
C ARG A 604 -17.84 16.28 7.65
N THR A 605 -17.24 17.31 7.04
CA THR A 605 -17.96 18.30 6.23
C THR A 605 -18.63 17.64 5.02
N GLY A 606 -19.67 18.28 4.47
CA GLY A 606 -20.35 17.85 3.23
C GLY A 606 -21.30 16.65 3.33
N ARG A 607 -21.07 15.70 4.25
CA ARG A 607 -21.87 14.45 4.34
C ARG A 607 -23.37 14.72 4.58
N ASP A 608 -24.22 14.24 3.69
CA ASP A 608 -25.67 14.17 3.90
C ASP A 608 -25.97 13.21 5.07
N PRO A 609 -26.67 13.64 6.14
CA PRO A 609 -27.06 12.74 7.23
C PRO A 609 -28.28 11.86 6.89
N ASN A 610 -28.92 12.04 5.72
CA ASN A 610 -30.06 11.25 5.24
C ASN A 610 -30.00 10.93 3.73
N PRO A 611 -28.90 10.36 3.21
CA PRO A 611 -28.78 10.08 1.79
C PRO A 611 -29.74 8.97 1.39
N GLU A 612 -30.43 9.12 0.25
CA GLU A 612 -31.37 8.11 -0.22
C GLU A 612 -30.66 6.82 -0.67
N PHE A 613 -29.40 6.94 -1.13
CA PHE A 613 -28.54 5.82 -1.53
C PHE A 613 -27.23 5.78 -0.74
N CYS A 614 -26.74 4.57 -0.45
CA CYS A 614 -25.35 4.30 -0.07
C CYS A 614 -24.76 3.32 -1.09
N VAL A 615 -23.63 3.68 -1.72
CA VAL A 615 -22.98 2.90 -2.78
C VAL A 615 -21.66 2.36 -2.28
N ILE A 616 -21.58 1.04 -2.04
CA ILE A 616 -20.36 0.36 -1.59
C ILE A 616 -19.50 -0.01 -2.81
N VAL A 617 -18.31 0.57 -2.92
CA VAL A 617 -17.43 0.48 -4.10
C VAL A 617 -16.21 -0.40 -3.80
N ARG A 618 -16.29 -1.66 -4.25
CA ARG A 618 -15.26 -2.71 -4.12
C ARG A 618 -14.16 -2.49 -5.16
N THR A 619 -12.94 -2.12 -4.77
CA THR A 619 -11.90 -1.70 -5.73
C THR A 619 -10.52 -2.31 -5.45
N TYR A 620 -9.56 -2.17 -6.37
CA TYR A 620 -8.15 -2.52 -6.17
C TYR A 620 -7.25 -1.69 -7.10
N TRP A 621 -5.93 -1.66 -6.82
CA TRP A 621 -4.94 -0.81 -7.52
C TRP A 621 -5.00 -0.87 -9.05
N GLY A 622 -5.35 -2.02 -9.64
CA GLY A 622 -5.47 -2.17 -11.10
C GLY A 622 -6.55 -1.28 -11.73
N HIS A 623 -7.58 -0.88 -10.97
CA HIS A 623 -8.61 0.05 -11.45
C HIS A 623 -8.11 1.49 -11.66
N GLY A 624 -6.92 1.84 -11.18
CA GLY A 624 -6.30 3.16 -11.36
C GLY A 624 -5.38 3.29 -12.57
N GLN A 625 -4.71 2.22 -12.99
CA GLN A 625 -3.50 2.30 -13.83
C GLN A 625 -3.72 2.55 -15.35
N THR A 626 -4.95 2.69 -15.82
CA THR A 626 -5.26 2.72 -17.27
C THR A 626 -5.44 4.13 -17.83
N ALA A 627 -4.37 4.65 -18.43
CA ALA A 627 -4.40 5.88 -19.23
C ALA A 627 -5.12 5.66 -20.58
N GLY A 628 -6.46 5.70 -20.58
CA GLY A 628 -7.28 5.65 -21.81
C GLY A 628 -8.78 5.50 -21.56
N ASP A 629 -9.20 4.35 -21.02
CA ASP A 629 -10.60 3.93 -20.84
C ASP A 629 -10.85 3.47 -19.38
N GLY A 630 -10.39 4.26 -18.40
CA GLY A 630 -10.17 3.81 -17.02
C GLY A 630 -11.41 3.33 -16.24
N GLY A 631 -11.17 2.49 -15.21
CA GLY A 631 -12.20 1.90 -14.34
C GLY A 631 -12.70 2.87 -13.27
N LEU A 632 -11.93 3.08 -12.18
CA LEU A 632 -12.46 3.76 -10.99
C LEU A 632 -12.89 5.20 -11.27
N ARG A 633 -12.11 5.94 -12.06
CA ARG A 633 -12.46 7.30 -12.48
C ARG A 633 -13.78 7.36 -13.28
N ARG A 634 -14.10 6.32 -14.06
CA ARG A 634 -15.34 6.22 -14.84
C ARG A 634 -16.54 5.89 -13.95
N LEU A 635 -16.38 4.96 -13.00
CA LEU A 635 -17.38 4.70 -11.97
C LEU A 635 -17.72 5.98 -11.19
N LEU A 636 -16.72 6.63 -10.59
CA LEU A 636 -16.92 7.81 -9.75
C LEU A 636 -17.54 8.97 -10.55
N ARG A 637 -17.16 9.16 -11.82
CA ARG A 637 -17.82 10.12 -12.71
C ARG A 637 -19.29 9.78 -12.95
N SER A 638 -19.61 8.51 -13.18
CA SER A 638 -21.00 8.07 -13.39
C SER A 638 -21.90 8.23 -12.15
N LEU A 639 -21.31 8.19 -10.94
CA LEU A 639 -21.99 8.53 -9.69
C LEU A 639 -22.18 10.06 -9.55
N GLN A 640 -21.14 10.84 -9.81
CA GLN A 640 -21.20 12.32 -9.79
C GLN A 640 -22.27 12.89 -10.73
N LEU A 641 -22.47 12.28 -11.90
CA LEU A 641 -23.46 12.68 -12.90
C LEU A 641 -24.92 12.29 -12.57
N GLN A 642 -25.17 11.54 -11.49
CA GLN A 642 -26.53 11.07 -11.17
C GLN A 642 -27.53 12.23 -11.00
N SER A 643 -28.69 12.13 -11.66
CA SER A 643 -29.76 13.14 -11.53
C SER A 643 -30.36 13.21 -10.11
N VAL A 644 -30.10 12.19 -9.28
CA VAL A 644 -30.35 12.19 -7.83
C VAL A 644 -29.07 12.62 -7.13
N GLN A 645 -29.15 13.60 -6.23
CA GLN A 645 -27.97 14.18 -5.59
C GLN A 645 -27.78 13.76 -4.11
N SER A 646 -28.77 13.11 -3.51
CA SER A 646 -28.75 12.62 -2.13
C SER A 646 -28.31 11.14 -2.10
N TRP A 647 -26.99 10.95 -2.08
CA TRP A 647 -26.31 9.66 -2.02
C TRP A 647 -24.94 9.82 -1.35
N GLU A 648 -24.35 8.72 -0.89
CA GLU A 648 -22.91 8.63 -0.57
C GLU A 648 -22.28 7.38 -1.20
N ALA A 649 -20.96 7.42 -1.44
CA ALA A 649 -20.17 6.34 -2.00
C ALA A 649 -18.99 6.00 -1.09
N VAL A 650 -18.88 4.74 -0.71
CA VAL A 650 -17.97 4.21 0.31
C VAL A 650 -17.01 3.22 -0.35
N LEU A 651 -15.74 3.62 -0.51
CA LEU A 651 -14.74 2.84 -1.22
C LEU A 651 -13.99 1.91 -0.27
N LEU A 652 -13.79 0.66 -0.69
CA LEU A 652 -12.96 -0.32 0.03
C LEU A 652 -12.03 -1.05 -0.95
N VAL A 653 -10.76 -1.17 -0.57
CA VAL A 653 -9.75 -1.88 -1.35
C VAL A 653 -9.70 -3.36 -0.96
N LEU A 654 -9.86 -4.24 -1.94
CA LEU A 654 -9.98 -5.70 -1.78
C LEU A 654 -8.73 -6.45 -2.25
N ASP A 655 -7.55 -5.89 -1.97
CA ASP A 655 -6.24 -6.44 -2.34
C ASP A 655 -5.25 -6.27 -1.17
N ALA A 656 -4.23 -7.12 -1.13
CA ALA A 656 -3.11 -7.04 -0.19
C ALA A 656 -2.00 -6.08 -0.67
N ARG A 657 -2.06 -5.60 -1.94
CA ARG A 657 -1.28 -4.46 -2.42
C ARG A 657 -2.04 -3.15 -2.15
N PRO A 658 -1.37 -2.11 -1.60
CA PRO A 658 -1.91 -0.74 -1.53
C PRO A 658 -2.42 -0.21 -2.86
N PHE A 659 -3.51 0.57 -2.82
CA PHE A 659 -3.94 1.37 -3.97
C PHE A 659 -3.34 2.78 -3.84
N GLU A 660 -2.08 2.90 -4.25
CA GLU A 660 -1.24 4.12 -4.15
C GLU A 660 -1.95 5.40 -4.64
N ASP A 661 -2.63 5.37 -5.78
CA ASP A 661 -3.33 6.54 -6.36
C ASP A 661 -4.76 6.80 -5.81
N LEU A 662 -5.26 6.01 -4.86
CA LEU A 662 -6.69 6.01 -4.51
C LEU A 662 -7.21 7.37 -4.02
N HIS A 663 -6.45 8.02 -3.12
CA HIS A 663 -6.86 9.31 -2.57
C HIS A 663 -6.83 10.43 -3.62
N HIS A 664 -5.80 10.47 -4.48
CA HIS A 664 -5.76 11.42 -5.60
C HIS A 664 -6.96 11.20 -6.54
N ILE A 665 -7.26 9.94 -6.88
CA ILE A 665 -8.43 9.56 -7.69
C ILE A 665 -9.75 10.06 -7.07
N VAL A 666 -9.91 10.01 -5.74
CA VAL A 666 -11.12 10.49 -5.05
C VAL A 666 -11.14 12.03 -4.98
N GLN A 667 -10.01 12.65 -4.65
CA GLN A 667 -9.86 14.11 -4.51
C GLN A 667 -10.15 14.85 -5.83
N ASP A 668 -9.73 14.29 -6.97
CA ASP A 668 -9.96 14.82 -8.33
C ASP A 668 -11.46 14.99 -8.69
N PHE A 669 -12.39 14.36 -7.96
CA PHE A 669 -13.83 14.56 -8.18
C PHE A 669 -14.39 15.77 -7.43
N HIS A 670 -13.69 16.28 -6.41
CA HIS A 670 -14.14 17.37 -5.53
C HIS A 670 -15.58 17.17 -5.01
N ASP A 671 -15.88 15.96 -4.51
CA ASP A 671 -17.24 15.52 -4.18
C ASP A 671 -17.28 14.80 -2.82
N ASP A 672 -17.60 15.55 -1.75
CA ASP A 672 -17.65 15.08 -0.35
C ASP A 672 -18.53 13.84 -0.10
N ARG A 673 -19.35 13.44 -1.08
CA ARG A 673 -20.14 12.20 -1.04
C ARG A 673 -19.29 10.95 -1.26
N ILE A 674 -18.12 11.07 -1.86
CA ILE A 674 -17.21 9.97 -2.21
C ILE A 674 -16.09 9.89 -1.18
N TRP A 675 -15.92 8.76 -0.50
CA TRP A 675 -14.90 8.62 0.55
C TRP A 675 -14.39 7.18 0.73
N VAL A 676 -13.16 7.05 1.24
CA VAL A 676 -12.50 5.75 1.49
C VAL A 676 -12.76 5.27 2.92
N PHE A 677 -13.16 4.00 3.04
CA PHE A 677 -13.43 3.29 4.30
C PHE A 677 -12.32 2.30 4.68
N ALA A 678 -11.66 1.67 3.70
CA ALA A 678 -10.55 0.75 3.91
C ALA A 678 -9.57 0.80 2.72
N GLU A 679 -8.27 1.00 3.00
CA GLU A 679 -7.26 1.36 1.98
C GLU A 679 -6.48 0.16 1.43
N TRP A 680 -6.49 -0.97 2.15
CA TRP A 680 -6.09 -2.30 1.68
C TRP A 680 -6.56 -3.39 2.66
N ILE A 681 -6.30 -4.66 2.32
CA ILE A 681 -6.35 -5.81 3.23
C ILE A 681 -4.93 -6.12 3.73
N ASP A 682 -4.79 -6.57 4.96
CA ASP A 682 -3.51 -6.88 5.61
C ASP A 682 -2.60 -7.77 4.71
N LYS A 683 -1.31 -7.41 4.61
CA LYS A 683 -0.25 -8.18 3.91
C LYS A 683 -0.09 -9.63 4.43
N ALA A 684 -0.59 -9.93 5.63
CA ALA A 684 -0.72 -11.30 6.13
C ALA A 684 -1.67 -12.17 5.28
N PHE A 685 -2.64 -11.55 4.60
CA PHE A 685 -3.66 -12.22 3.81
C PHE A 685 -3.21 -12.47 2.37
N LYS A 686 -2.50 -13.58 2.16
CA LYS A 686 -1.96 -13.95 0.84
C LYS A 686 -3.10 -14.26 -0.16
N PRO A 687 -3.23 -13.52 -1.28
CA PRO A 687 -4.32 -13.76 -2.22
C PRO A 687 -4.21 -15.09 -2.97
N LYS A 688 -2.98 -15.53 -3.29
CA LYS A 688 -2.74 -16.73 -4.10
C LYS A 688 -1.72 -17.69 -3.49
N VAL A 689 -1.90 -18.97 -3.78
CA VAL A 689 -0.99 -20.07 -3.46
C VAL A 689 -0.53 -20.68 -4.80
N GLY A 690 0.52 -20.10 -5.38
CA GLY A 690 0.87 -20.37 -6.78
C GLY A 690 -0.04 -19.58 -7.72
N VAL A 691 -0.77 -20.27 -8.60
CA VAL A 691 -1.73 -19.64 -9.53
C VAL A 691 -3.16 -19.59 -8.99
N GLU A 692 -3.50 -20.47 -8.05
CA GLU A 692 -4.83 -20.61 -7.43
C GLU A 692 -5.01 -19.59 -6.29
N TRP A 693 -6.25 -19.17 -6.03
CA TRP A 693 -6.58 -18.29 -4.89
C TRP A 693 -6.45 -19.05 -3.56
N ALA A 694 -6.10 -18.35 -2.49
CA ALA A 694 -5.98 -18.96 -1.17
C ALA A 694 -7.36 -19.41 -0.62
N PRO A 695 -7.48 -20.57 0.03
CA PRO A 695 -8.74 -21.03 0.60
C PRO A 695 -9.38 -20.01 1.55
N GLY A 696 -10.64 -19.64 1.28
CA GLY A 696 -11.37 -18.63 2.04
C GLY A 696 -11.06 -17.16 1.69
N TYR A 697 -10.13 -16.88 0.75
CA TYR A 697 -9.76 -15.51 0.36
C TYR A 697 -10.97 -14.63 0.04
N HIS A 698 -11.79 -15.08 -0.92
CA HIS A 698 -13.00 -14.39 -1.34
C HIS A 698 -14.00 -14.18 -0.19
N GLY A 699 -14.10 -15.12 0.77
CA GLY A 699 -14.97 -14.98 1.94
C GLY A 699 -14.59 -13.80 2.85
N THR A 700 -13.30 -13.54 3.04
CA THR A 700 -12.81 -12.36 3.78
C THR A 700 -13.08 -11.06 3.02
N LEU A 701 -13.03 -11.05 1.68
CA LEU A 701 -13.43 -9.88 0.90
C LEU A 701 -14.90 -9.50 1.15
N TYR A 702 -15.78 -10.50 1.28
CA TYR A 702 -17.19 -10.27 1.61
C TYR A 702 -17.41 -9.87 3.06
N ASN A 703 -16.59 -10.32 4.02
CA ASN A 703 -16.63 -9.81 5.39
C ASN A 703 -16.31 -8.30 5.44
N LEU A 704 -15.27 -7.84 4.73
CA LEU A 704 -14.95 -6.41 4.64
C LEU A 704 -16.03 -5.61 3.88
N THR A 705 -16.66 -6.23 2.88
CA THR A 705 -17.83 -5.66 2.18
C THR A 705 -19.03 -5.51 3.14
N ASP A 706 -19.29 -6.50 3.99
CA ASP A 706 -20.34 -6.46 5.02
C ASP A 706 -20.09 -5.39 6.09
N ASP A 707 -18.84 -5.19 6.49
CA ASP A 707 -18.42 -4.13 7.42
C ASP A 707 -18.57 -2.74 6.78
N ALA A 708 -18.23 -2.58 5.50
CA ALA A 708 -18.50 -1.35 4.74
C ALA A 708 -20.01 -1.05 4.62
N ILE A 709 -20.86 -2.08 4.52
CA ILE A 709 -22.33 -1.91 4.57
C ILE A 709 -22.79 -1.36 5.94
N GLN A 710 -22.02 -1.49 7.04
CA GLN A 710 -22.42 -1.00 8.37
C GLN A 710 -22.18 0.50 8.58
N VAL A 711 -21.34 1.16 7.78
CA VAL A 711 -21.08 2.61 7.90
C VAL A 711 -22.05 3.49 7.12
N CYS A 712 -22.89 2.88 6.26
CA CYS A 712 -24.02 3.53 5.62
C CYS A 712 -25.02 4.11 6.65
N PRO A 713 -25.51 5.35 6.46
CA PRO A 713 -26.44 6.00 7.38
C PRO A 713 -27.67 5.15 7.75
N PRO A 714 -28.11 5.13 9.03
CA PRO A 714 -29.35 4.44 9.43
C PRO A 714 -30.61 4.95 8.72
N SER A 715 -30.53 6.14 8.13
CA SER A 715 -31.52 6.84 7.30
C SER A 715 -31.53 6.37 5.84
N THR A 716 -30.49 5.68 5.36
CA THR A 716 -30.38 5.20 3.97
C THR A 716 -31.56 4.29 3.59
N ARG A 717 -32.05 4.48 2.36
CA ARG A 717 -33.10 3.65 1.78
C ARG A 717 -32.52 2.54 0.92
N TRP A 718 -31.68 2.90 -0.06
CA TRP A 718 -31.12 1.98 -1.04
C TRP A 718 -29.65 1.72 -0.77
N LEU A 719 -29.28 0.45 -0.66
CA LEU A 719 -27.92 -0.04 -0.72
C LEU A 719 -27.64 -0.50 -2.14
N VAL A 720 -26.57 0.01 -2.74
CA VAL A 720 -25.97 -0.54 -3.97
C VAL A 720 -24.58 -1.01 -3.60
N VAL A 721 -24.15 -2.17 -4.10
CA VAL A 721 -22.78 -2.66 -3.93
C VAL A 721 -22.24 -2.93 -5.34
N THR A 722 -21.02 -2.51 -5.66
CA THR A 722 -20.51 -2.50 -7.04
C THR A 722 -18.99 -2.60 -7.07
N ASN A 723 -18.43 -3.01 -8.20
CA ASN A 723 -16.99 -3.10 -8.40
C ASN A 723 -16.44 -1.81 -9.05
N GLY A 724 -15.19 -1.48 -8.75
CA GLY A 724 -14.52 -0.24 -9.16
C GLY A 724 -14.24 -0.10 -10.66
N ASP A 725 -14.56 -1.08 -11.49
CA ASP A 725 -14.51 -1.02 -12.95
C ASP A 725 -15.88 -0.79 -13.61
N ASN A 726 -16.97 -0.74 -12.83
CA ASN A 726 -18.33 -0.60 -13.35
C ASN A 726 -18.73 0.84 -13.73
N GLU A 727 -19.87 0.99 -14.41
CA GLU A 727 -20.43 2.27 -14.86
C GLU A 727 -21.97 2.28 -14.76
N TYR A 728 -22.55 3.43 -14.42
CA TYR A 728 -24.00 3.67 -14.36
C TYR A 728 -24.45 4.74 -15.37
N ALA A 729 -25.68 4.64 -15.87
CA ALA A 729 -26.29 5.75 -16.61
C ALA A 729 -26.70 6.89 -15.65
N ASP A 730 -26.63 8.14 -16.11
CA ASP A 730 -26.87 9.38 -15.33
C ASP A 730 -28.25 9.43 -14.64
N ASN A 731 -29.19 8.57 -15.03
CA ASN A 731 -30.53 8.45 -14.48
C ASN A 731 -30.78 7.20 -13.61
N PHE A 732 -29.77 6.35 -13.39
CA PHE A 732 -29.91 5.07 -12.68
C PHE A 732 -30.60 5.21 -11.31
N MET A 733 -30.13 6.12 -10.46
CA MET A 733 -30.74 6.37 -9.16
C MET A 733 -32.19 6.89 -9.27
N GLN A 734 -32.52 7.63 -10.33
CA GLN A 734 -33.89 8.11 -10.55
C GLN A 734 -34.81 6.97 -11.01
N LEU A 735 -34.32 6.07 -11.87
CA LEU A 735 -35.02 4.85 -12.27
C LEU A 735 -35.32 3.97 -11.04
N VAL A 736 -34.35 3.78 -10.14
CA VAL A 736 -34.53 3.06 -8.87
C VAL A 736 -35.56 3.74 -7.96
N LYS A 737 -35.55 5.08 -7.86
CA LYS A 737 -36.55 5.82 -7.06
C LYS A 737 -37.96 5.74 -7.63
N ASP A 738 -38.10 5.76 -8.95
CA ASP A 738 -39.41 5.76 -9.58
C ASP A 738 -40.03 4.37 -9.66
N GLY A 739 -39.24 3.33 -9.91
CA GLY A 739 -39.65 1.93 -9.87
C GLY A 739 -39.80 1.36 -8.45
N GLY A 740 -38.87 1.64 -7.55
CA GLY A 740 -38.81 1.05 -6.20
C GLY A 740 -39.85 1.57 -5.19
N LYS A 741 -41.04 2.00 -5.65
CA LYS A 741 -42.13 2.51 -4.81
C LYS A 741 -42.95 1.38 -4.19
N GLY A 742 -42.40 0.80 -3.12
CA GLY A 742 -43.01 -0.31 -2.39
C GLY A 742 -42.37 -1.68 -2.64
N ALA A 743 -41.26 -1.71 -3.38
CA ALA A 743 -40.39 -2.88 -3.51
C ALA A 743 -39.26 -2.84 -2.47
N ASP A 744 -38.76 -4.02 -2.07
CA ASP A 744 -37.56 -4.20 -1.26
C ASP A 744 -36.28 -4.32 -2.10
N LEU A 745 -36.40 -4.59 -3.40
CA LEU A 745 -35.30 -4.73 -4.34
C LEU A 745 -35.69 -4.12 -5.69
N VAL A 746 -34.78 -3.37 -6.31
CA VAL A 746 -34.88 -2.98 -7.72
C VAL A 746 -33.77 -3.63 -8.51
N ALA A 747 -34.13 -4.35 -9.57
CA ALA A 747 -33.22 -5.04 -10.48
C ALA A 747 -33.25 -4.35 -11.85
N VAL A 748 -32.09 -4.10 -12.45
CA VAL A 748 -31.96 -3.55 -13.82
C VAL A 748 -31.25 -4.53 -14.73
N ASP A 749 -31.59 -4.51 -16.03
CA ASP A 749 -30.83 -5.24 -17.05
C ASP A 749 -29.50 -4.53 -17.35
N PHE A 750 -28.49 -5.26 -17.86
CA PHE A 750 -27.12 -4.75 -17.85
C PHE A 750 -26.19 -5.25 -18.97
N TYR A 751 -25.21 -4.42 -19.32
CA TYR A 751 -24.09 -4.82 -20.18
C TYR A 751 -23.02 -5.54 -19.35
N SER A 752 -22.43 -6.59 -19.90
CA SER A 752 -21.33 -7.34 -19.27
C SER A 752 -20.61 -8.20 -20.31
N ARG A 753 -19.31 -8.44 -20.11
CA ARG A 753 -18.54 -9.47 -20.85
C ARG A 753 -19.16 -10.88 -20.73
N TYR A 754 -19.98 -11.13 -19.71
CA TYR A 754 -20.70 -12.39 -19.49
C TYR A 754 -22.18 -12.32 -19.96
N GLN A 755 -22.49 -11.58 -21.03
CA GLN A 755 -23.86 -11.36 -21.50
C GLN A 755 -24.64 -12.67 -21.76
N ARG A 756 -24.14 -13.51 -22.69
CA ARG A 756 -24.63 -14.88 -22.95
C ARG A 756 -23.43 -15.84 -22.91
N PRO A 757 -22.96 -16.28 -21.73
CA PRO A 757 -21.60 -16.85 -21.57
C PRO A 757 -21.42 -18.23 -22.22
N THR A 758 -22.52 -18.97 -22.42
CA THR A 758 -22.55 -20.29 -23.06
C THR A 758 -22.90 -20.24 -24.55
N ALA A 759 -22.96 -19.06 -25.16
CA ALA A 759 -23.27 -18.87 -26.57
C ALA A 759 -22.00 -18.70 -27.42
N PRO A 760 -22.04 -18.92 -28.74
CA PRO A 760 -20.84 -18.97 -29.58
C PRO A 760 -20.06 -17.64 -29.61
N SER A 761 -18.73 -17.72 -29.69
CA SER A 761 -17.84 -16.54 -29.68
C SER A 761 -18.27 -15.47 -30.70
N CYS A 762 -18.24 -14.22 -30.24
CA CYS A 762 -18.78 -13.02 -30.89
C CYS A 762 -20.32 -13.00 -31.07
N GLU A 763 -20.95 -14.12 -31.46
CA GLU A 763 -22.41 -14.21 -31.66
C GLU A 763 -23.19 -14.01 -30.35
N ARG A 764 -22.57 -14.29 -29.20
CA ARG A 764 -23.10 -14.10 -27.85
C ARG A 764 -23.42 -12.65 -27.44
N PHE A 765 -22.97 -11.67 -28.22
CA PHE A 765 -23.30 -10.25 -28.05
C PHE A 765 -24.20 -9.71 -29.18
N ALA A 766 -24.54 -10.55 -30.17
CA ALA A 766 -25.36 -10.13 -31.29
C ALA A 766 -26.78 -9.75 -30.87
N ALA A 767 -27.32 -8.70 -31.50
CA ALA A 767 -28.73 -8.34 -31.43
C ALA A 767 -29.59 -9.42 -32.10
N ILE A 768 -30.59 -9.91 -31.36
CA ILE A 768 -31.56 -10.91 -31.83
C ILE A 768 -32.93 -10.21 -31.90
N GLU A 769 -33.69 -10.45 -32.97
CA GLU A 769 -35.03 -9.85 -33.15
C GLU A 769 -35.98 -10.34 -32.04
N GLY A 770 -36.48 -9.42 -31.21
CA GLY A 770 -37.32 -9.73 -30.05
C GLY A 770 -36.57 -10.14 -28.77
N ALA A 771 -35.25 -10.00 -28.74
CA ALA A 771 -34.44 -10.13 -27.52
C ALA A 771 -34.22 -8.76 -26.83
N PRO A 772 -33.94 -8.75 -25.52
CA PRO A 772 -33.62 -7.53 -24.79
C PRO A 772 -32.31 -6.88 -25.30
N PRO A 773 -32.15 -5.56 -25.12
CA PRO A 773 -30.95 -4.83 -25.55
C PRO A 773 -29.66 -5.22 -24.80
N CYS A 774 -29.74 -5.87 -23.65
CA CYS A 774 -28.61 -6.29 -22.80
C CYS A 774 -28.97 -7.55 -21.99
N LYS A 775 -28.15 -7.94 -21.00
CA LYS A 775 -28.40 -9.14 -20.19
C LYS A 775 -29.58 -8.92 -19.24
N THR A 776 -30.58 -9.80 -19.30
CA THR A 776 -31.70 -9.76 -18.34
C THR A 776 -31.26 -10.18 -16.95
N ASN A 777 -31.56 -9.34 -15.95
CA ASN A 777 -31.23 -9.59 -14.56
C ASN A 777 -32.26 -10.51 -13.90
N ARG A 778 -32.05 -11.82 -13.99
CA ARG A 778 -32.98 -12.86 -13.48
C ARG A 778 -32.85 -13.12 -11.97
N LEU A 779 -32.03 -12.35 -11.24
CA LEU A 779 -31.78 -12.51 -9.78
C LEU A 779 -31.37 -13.94 -9.36
N ARG A 780 -30.56 -14.60 -10.19
CA ARG A 780 -30.07 -15.98 -10.02
C ARG A 780 -28.56 -16.03 -10.24
N TRP A 781 -27.90 -17.00 -9.60
CA TRP A 781 -26.44 -17.20 -9.49
C TRP A 781 -25.54 -16.65 -10.62
N CYS A 782 -25.84 -16.90 -11.90
CA CYS A 782 -25.05 -16.40 -13.05
C CYS A 782 -25.83 -15.48 -14.02
N HIS A 783 -27.04 -15.09 -13.64
CA HIS A 783 -27.96 -14.23 -14.41
C HIS A 783 -28.24 -12.89 -13.71
N THR A 784 -27.34 -12.45 -12.85
CA THR A 784 -27.40 -11.17 -12.13
C THR A 784 -25.97 -10.65 -11.94
N ASP A 785 -25.84 -9.40 -11.52
CA ASP A 785 -24.57 -8.78 -11.16
C ASP A 785 -24.77 -7.95 -9.88
N LEU A 786 -23.77 -7.89 -9.01
CA LEU A 786 -23.85 -7.15 -7.76
C LEU A 786 -24.28 -5.68 -7.98
N GLY A 787 -23.68 -5.02 -8.97
CA GLY A 787 -23.94 -3.62 -9.29
C GLY A 787 -25.26 -3.36 -10.02
N ALA A 788 -25.90 -4.39 -10.57
CA ALA A 788 -27.19 -4.30 -11.27
C ALA A 788 -28.41 -4.27 -10.34
N ASN A 789 -28.20 -4.13 -9.03
CA ASN A 789 -29.23 -4.29 -8.00
C ASN A 789 -29.17 -3.17 -6.95
N ALA A 790 -30.34 -2.63 -6.59
CA ALA A 790 -30.52 -1.69 -5.48
C ALA A 790 -31.42 -2.29 -4.40
N ILE A 791 -30.85 -2.50 -3.22
CA ILE A 791 -31.38 -3.31 -2.12
C ILE A 791 -31.96 -2.42 -1.03
N SER A 792 -33.11 -2.76 -0.45
CA SER A 792 -33.67 -2.07 0.73
C SER A 792 -32.75 -2.23 1.93
N TYR A 793 -31.96 -1.20 2.23
CA TYR A 793 -30.95 -1.19 3.30
C TYR A 793 -31.59 -1.50 4.66
N GLN A 794 -32.75 -0.90 4.92
CA GLN A 794 -33.51 -1.09 6.15
C GLN A 794 -34.00 -2.54 6.32
N ARG A 795 -34.42 -3.22 5.24
CA ARG A 795 -34.78 -4.64 5.30
C ARG A 795 -33.54 -5.53 5.42
N PHE A 796 -32.45 -5.19 4.73
CA PHE A 796 -31.18 -5.92 4.73
C PHE A 796 -30.58 -6.01 6.14
N GLN A 797 -30.47 -4.85 6.81
CA GLN A 797 -29.95 -4.78 8.18
C GLN A 797 -30.92 -5.37 9.21
N LYS A 798 -32.24 -5.18 9.05
CA LYS A 798 -33.26 -5.77 9.94
C LYS A 798 -33.28 -7.30 9.89
N GLU A 799 -33.06 -7.90 8.72
CA GLU A 799 -32.95 -9.35 8.56
C GLU A 799 -31.54 -9.88 8.87
N GLY A 800 -30.57 -9.00 9.17
CA GLY A 800 -29.18 -9.40 9.46
C GLY A 800 -28.46 -10.04 8.29
N ARG A 801 -28.80 -9.65 7.04
CA ARG A 801 -28.20 -10.21 5.83
C ARG A 801 -26.72 -9.83 5.73
N ARG A 802 -25.90 -10.79 5.30
CA ARG A 802 -24.43 -10.71 5.22
C ARG A 802 -23.91 -11.56 4.06
N PHE A 803 -23.06 -10.99 3.21
CA PHE A 803 -22.41 -11.69 2.10
C PHE A 803 -21.41 -12.74 2.60
N GLY A 804 -20.61 -12.44 3.62
CA GLY A 804 -19.60 -13.34 4.17
C GLY A 804 -20.16 -14.63 4.78
N THR A 805 -21.46 -14.65 5.11
CA THR A 805 -22.14 -15.83 5.68
C THR A 805 -22.79 -16.75 4.64
N LEU A 806 -22.73 -16.44 3.34
CA LEU A 806 -23.50 -17.16 2.32
C LEU A 806 -23.05 -18.60 2.06
N GLY A 807 -21.87 -19.03 2.53
CA GLY A 807 -21.37 -20.39 2.32
C GLY A 807 -22.29 -21.50 2.85
N ALA A 808 -23.11 -21.21 3.88
CA ALA A 808 -24.11 -22.15 4.39
C ALA A 808 -25.36 -22.29 3.50
N VAL A 809 -25.54 -21.41 2.51
CA VAL A 809 -26.68 -21.35 1.59
C VAL A 809 -26.24 -21.27 0.11
N SER A 810 -24.97 -21.52 -0.19
CA SER A 810 -24.40 -21.42 -1.54
C SER A 810 -24.56 -22.68 -2.38
N GLY A 811 -25.16 -23.76 -1.83
CA GLY A 811 -25.24 -25.06 -2.52
C GLY A 811 -23.89 -25.76 -2.71
N GLY A 812 -22.84 -25.32 -2.01
CA GLY A 812 -21.45 -25.79 -2.20
C GLY A 812 -20.64 -24.96 -3.19
N LEU A 813 -21.15 -23.80 -3.62
CA LEU A 813 -20.42 -22.85 -4.45
C LEU A 813 -19.40 -22.05 -3.63
N GLU A 814 -18.23 -21.85 -4.22
CA GLU A 814 -17.13 -21.05 -3.66
C GLU A 814 -17.50 -19.56 -3.55
N ALA A 815 -16.80 -18.86 -2.64
CA ALA A 815 -17.16 -17.50 -2.26
C ALA A 815 -17.11 -16.47 -3.41
N GLU A 816 -16.34 -16.72 -4.48
CA GLU A 816 -16.36 -15.91 -5.70
C GLU A 816 -17.75 -15.80 -6.38
N HIS A 817 -18.68 -16.71 -6.09
CA HIS A 817 -20.05 -16.68 -6.60
C HIS A 817 -21.05 -15.92 -5.71
N PHE A 818 -20.63 -15.41 -4.55
CA PHE A 818 -21.54 -14.86 -3.53
C PHE A 818 -22.36 -13.65 -3.98
N ASP A 819 -21.89 -12.89 -4.98
CA ASP A 819 -22.63 -11.79 -5.60
C ASP A 819 -24.01 -12.26 -6.13
N GLY A 820 -24.04 -13.33 -6.91
CA GLY A 820 -25.27 -13.91 -7.46
C GLY A 820 -26.06 -14.75 -6.45
N VAL A 821 -25.37 -15.41 -5.52
CA VAL A 821 -26.01 -16.19 -4.43
C VAL A 821 -26.78 -15.27 -3.48
N MET A 822 -26.31 -14.04 -3.19
CA MET A 822 -27.05 -13.10 -2.35
C MET A 822 -28.43 -12.79 -2.94
N MET A 823 -28.49 -12.40 -4.22
CA MET A 823 -29.75 -12.05 -4.87
C MET A 823 -30.75 -13.21 -4.83
N GLN A 824 -30.25 -14.42 -5.12
CA GLN A 824 -31.05 -15.65 -5.06
C GLN A 824 -31.54 -15.97 -3.64
N ALA A 825 -30.72 -15.71 -2.61
CA ALA A 825 -31.12 -15.86 -1.20
C ALA A 825 -32.12 -14.78 -0.72
N LEU A 826 -32.12 -13.58 -1.31
CA LEU A 826 -33.19 -12.59 -1.10
C LEU A 826 -34.51 -13.03 -1.76
N MET A 827 -34.45 -13.65 -2.95
CA MET A 827 -35.63 -14.22 -3.63
C MET A 827 -36.26 -15.35 -2.81
N ALA A 828 -35.46 -16.29 -2.30
CA ALA A 828 -35.92 -17.35 -1.41
C ALA A 828 -36.50 -16.84 -0.08
N ALA A 829 -36.27 -15.57 0.27
CA ALA A 829 -36.75 -14.91 1.47
C ALA A 829 -37.97 -13.98 1.24
N ASN A 830 -38.69 -14.13 0.13
CA ASN A 830 -39.85 -13.29 -0.24
C ASN A 830 -39.54 -11.79 -0.14
N TRP A 831 -38.46 -11.35 -0.79
CA TRP A 831 -38.20 -9.93 -1.03
C TRP A 831 -39.05 -9.43 -2.20
N SER A 832 -39.74 -8.31 -2.03
CA SER A 832 -40.57 -7.75 -3.10
C SER A 832 -39.68 -7.05 -4.15
N VAL A 833 -39.88 -7.38 -5.42
CA VAL A 833 -38.99 -6.94 -6.52
C VAL A 833 -39.72 -6.01 -7.49
N GLN A 834 -39.07 -4.93 -7.88
CA GLN A 834 -39.34 -4.26 -9.15
C GLN A 834 -38.20 -4.55 -10.13
N HIS A 835 -38.48 -5.31 -11.19
CA HIS A 835 -37.56 -5.44 -12.31
C HIS A 835 -37.82 -4.29 -13.29
N LEU A 836 -36.77 -3.63 -13.75
CA LEU A 836 -36.79 -2.66 -14.84
C LEU A 836 -36.24 -3.32 -16.12
N GLU A 837 -37.04 -4.23 -16.67
CA GLU A 837 -36.74 -4.98 -17.90
C GLU A 837 -36.53 -4.04 -19.11
N GLY A 838 -35.59 -4.40 -19.99
CA GLY A 838 -35.41 -3.75 -21.29
C GLY A 838 -34.75 -2.37 -21.25
N VAL A 839 -34.25 -1.94 -20.09
CA VAL A 839 -33.45 -0.72 -19.93
C VAL A 839 -32.08 -1.13 -19.36
N CYS A 840 -30.99 -0.59 -19.91
CA CYS A 840 -29.62 -1.01 -19.59
C CYS A 840 -28.80 0.09 -18.88
N PRO A 841 -29.22 0.59 -17.70
CA PRO A 841 -28.58 1.72 -17.02
C PRO A 841 -27.31 1.33 -16.24
N PHE A 842 -26.77 0.12 -16.47
CA PHE A 842 -25.59 -0.41 -15.79
C PHE A 842 -24.69 -1.18 -16.77
N ASN A 843 -23.38 -0.97 -16.65
CA ASN A 843 -22.35 -1.53 -17.49
C ASN A 843 -21.21 -2.11 -16.64
N HIS A 844 -21.11 -3.44 -16.57
CA HIS A 844 -19.97 -4.16 -16.01
C HIS A 844 -18.86 -4.19 -17.07
N ALA A 845 -17.80 -3.41 -16.85
CA ALA A 845 -16.77 -3.17 -17.85
C ALA A 845 -15.56 -4.14 -17.76
N PRO A 846 -14.64 -4.07 -18.74
CA PRO A 846 -14.96 -3.86 -20.14
C PRO A 846 -16.13 -4.76 -20.60
N SER A 847 -17.04 -4.19 -21.39
CA SER A 847 -18.12 -4.91 -22.05
C SER A 847 -17.96 -4.84 -23.57
N PHE A 848 -18.66 -5.71 -24.30
CA PHE A 848 -18.65 -5.71 -25.76
C PHE A 848 -19.12 -4.36 -26.32
N GLN A 849 -20.14 -3.78 -25.68
CA GLN A 849 -20.70 -2.50 -26.02
C GLN A 849 -19.73 -1.35 -25.70
N SER A 850 -19.09 -1.34 -24.52
CA SER A 850 -18.12 -0.28 -24.17
C SER A 850 -16.88 -0.29 -25.08
N CYS A 851 -16.43 -1.46 -25.51
CA CYS A 851 -15.37 -1.63 -26.51
C CYS A 851 -15.80 -1.19 -27.92
N GLY A 852 -17.08 -1.40 -28.26
CA GLY A 852 -17.68 -0.86 -29.48
C GLY A 852 -17.72 0.66 -29.50
N TRP A 853 -18.08 1.28 -28.37
CA TRP A 853 -18.18 2.73 -28.22
C TRP A 853 -16.82 3.44 -28.24
N SER A 854 -15.75 2.86 -27.69
CA SER A 854 -14.38 3.37 -27.86
C SER A 854 -13.78 3.08 -29.25
N GLY A 855 -14.49 2.32 -30.11
CA GLY A 855 -14.04 1.98 -31.46
C GLY A 855 -12.96 0.88 -31.52
N GLY A 856 -12.77 0.14 -30.42
CA GLY A 856 -11.79 -0.93 -30.30
C GLY A 856 -12.13 -2.19 -31.11
N VAL A 857 -11.56 -3.31 -30.68
CA VAL A 857 -11.84 -4.67 -31.18
C VAL A 857 -11.96 -5.60 -29.98
N TRP A 858 -13.04 -6.36 -29.88
CA TRP A 858 -13.22 -7.31 -28.79
C TRP A 858 -12.47 -8.63 -29.07
N ASP A 859 -11.77 -9.19 -28.09
CA ASP A 859 -11.07 -10.48 -28.19
C ASP A 859 -11.88 -11.58 -27.48
N ASP A 860 -12.52 -12.45 -28.28
CA ASP A 860 -13.44 -13.52 -27.86
C ASP A 860 -12.93 -14.92 -28.28
N ARG A 861 -11.66 -15.01 -28.69
CA ARG A 861 -11.01 -16.25 -29.13
C ARG A 861 -10.89 -17.27 -28.01
N ASP A 862 -10.77 -16.80 -26.78
CA ASP A 862 -10.74 -17.63 -25.59
C ASP A 862 -11.55 -16.95 -24.47
N ILE A 863 -12.63 -17.62 -24.05
CA ILE A 863 -13.57 -17.10 -23.04
C ILE A 863 -13.48 -17.88 -21.71
N VAL A 864 -12.60 -18.87 -21.63
CA VAL A 864 -12.34 -19.70 -20.43
C VAL A 864 -10.93 -19.53 -19.87
N SER A 865 -10.00 -18.92 -20.61
CA SER A 865 -8.71 -18.48 -20.06
C SER A 865 -8.88 -17.42 -18.98
N TRP A 866 -8.09 -17.54 -17.90
CA TRP A 866 -7.99 -16.54 -16.83
C TRP A 866 -7.30 -15.24 -17.27
N GLU A 867 -6.55 -15.26 -18.38
CA GLU A 867 -5.91 -14.06 -18.98
C GLU A 867 -6.91 -13.14 -19.70
N THR A 868 -8.04 -13.71 -20.15
CA THR A 868 -9.09 -12.99 -20.89
C THR A 868 -10.40 -12.89 -20.11
N ALA A 869 -10.67 -13.81 -19.17
CA ALA A 869 -11.76 -13.77 -18.20
C ALA A 869 -13.09 -13.28 -18.81
N GLY A 870 -13.67 -14.07 -19.71
CA GLY A 870 -14.91 -13.70 -20.43
C GLY A 870 -14.75 -12.69 -21.56
N GLY A 871 -13.53 -12.34 -21.96
CA GLY A 871 -13.21 -11.48 -23.10
C GLY A 871 -12.72 -10.08 -22.69
N ARG A 872 -11.96 -9.44 -23.59
CA ARG A 872 -11.30 -8.14 -23.37
C ARG A 872 -11.40 -7.22 -24.59
N CYS A 873 -11.26 -5.91 -24.39
CA CYS A 873 -11.09 -4.97 -25.49
C CYS A 873 -9.61 -4.82 -25.87
N LEU A 874 -9.34 -4.72 -27.17
CA LEU A 874 -8.03 -4.45 -27.77
C LEU A 874 -8.07 -3.17 -28.62
N THR A 875 -6.93 -2.50 -28.74
CA THR A 875 -6.74 -1.47 -29.76
C THR A 875 -6.78 -2.08 -31.17
N PRO A 876 -7.03 -1.27 -32.22
CA PRO A 876 -6.98 -1.75 -33.61
C PRO A 876 -5.60 -2.29 -34.03
N ALA A 877 -4.53 -1.90 -33.34
CA ALA A 877 -3.16 -2.34 -33.62
C ALA A 877 -2.86 -3.72 -33.02
N GLU A 878 -3.26 -3.96 -31.77
CA GLU A 878 -3.11 -5.26 -31.11
C GLU A 878 -3.95 -6.34 -31.80
N ALA A 879 -5.18 -6.00 -32.20
CA ALA A 879 -6.01 -6.92 -32.99
C ALA A 879 -5.37 -7.30 -34.34
N ALA A 880 -4.71 -6.35 -35.00
CA ALA A 880 -3.96 -6.63 -36.23
C ALA A 880 -2.71 -7.51 -35.99
N ALA A 881 -2.03 -7.36 -34.84
CA ALA A 881 -0.93 -8.23 -34.45
C ALA A 881 -1.43 -9.67 -34.16
N VAL A 882 -2.52 -9.81 -33.41
CA VAL A 882 -3.18 -11.09 -33.13
C VAL A 882 -3.53 -11.85 -34.43
N LEU A 883 -4.09 -11.18 -35.43
CA LEU A 883 -4.41 -11.78 -36.75
C LEU A 883 -3.16 -12.16 -37.58
N VAL A 884 -1.99 -11.61 -37.25
CA VAL A 884 -0.70 -11.97 -37.86
C VAL A 884 -0.05 -13.15 -37.14
N GLU A 885 -0.28 -13.33 -35.84
CA GLU A 885 0.29 -14.40 -35.04
C GLU A 885 -0.59 -15.66 -35.06
N ASP A 886 -1.87 -15.52 -34.71
CA ASP A 886 -2.85 -16.60 -34.63
C ASP A 886 -3.51 -16.83 -36.00
N LYS A 887 -3.29 -18.02 -36.59
CA LYS A 887 -3.87 -18.41 -37.89
C LYS A 887 -5.28 -18.95 -37.78
N GLU A 888 -5.66 -19.43 -36.59
CA GLU A 888 -7.02 -19.85 -36.30
C GLU A 888 -7.90 -18.65 -35.93
N ALA A 889 -7.35 -17.46 -35.70
CA ALA A 889 -8.14 -16.23 -35.53
C ALA A 889 -8.80 -15.75 -36.84
N GLU A 890 -10.01 -15.20 -36.71
CA GLU A 890 -10.69 -14.35 -37.69
C GLU A 890 -11.31 -13.11 -37.00
N GLU A 891 -11.35 -11.97 -37.70
CA GLU A 891 -12.14 -10.80 -37.31
C GLU A 891 -13.51 -10.87 -37.98
N VAL A 892 -14.57 -10.67 -37.19
CA VAL A 892 -15.95 -10.56 -37.65
C VAL A 892 -16.58 -9.27 -37.14
N LEU A 893 -17.58 -8.75 -37.88
CA LEU A 893 -18.31 -7.54 -37.51
C LEU A 893 -19.70 -7.91 -36.99
N ILE A 894 -19.91 -7.78 -35.68
CA ILE A 894 -21.16 -8.11 -35.00
C ILE A 894 -22.05 -6.87 -34.91
N GLN A 895 -23.34 -7.04 -35.15
CA GLN A 895 -24.37 -6.08 -34.77
C GLN A 895 -24.68 -6.30 -33.29
N ALA A 896 -24.14 -5.47 -32.39
CA ALA A 896 -24.32 -5.65 -30.95
C ALA A 896 -25.75 -5.33 -30.51
N SER A 897 -26.22 -6.00 -29.46
CA SER A 897 -27.41 -5.54 -28.73
C SER A 897 -27.06 -4.29 -27.91
N SER A 898 -27.93 -3.27 -27.96
CA SER A 898 -27.75 -1.99 -27.26
C SER A 898 -29.09 -1.24 -27.21
N ASP A 899 -29.39 -0.59 -26.09
CA ASP A 899 -30.44 0.43 -25.95
C ASP A 899 -29.89 1.86 -26.15
N GLY A 900 -28.57 2.03 -26.11
CA GLY A 900 -27.88 3.32 -26.23
C GLY A 900 -27.92 4.21 -24.97
N ASN A 901 -28.43 3.73 -23.83
CA ASN A 901 -28.70 4.55 -22.64
C ASN A 901 -27.59 4.53 -21.57
N ALA A 902 -26.58 3.67 -21.66
CA ALA A 902 -25.43 3.72 -20.75
C ALA A 902 -24.50 4.88 -21.14
N THR A 903 -24.34 5.86 -20.23
CA THR A 903 -23.75 7.17 -20.53
C THR A 903 -22.38 7.40 -19.88
N ALA A 904 -21.37 7.63 -20.74
CA ALA A 904 -20.16 8.39 -20.41
C ALA A 904 -19.45 8.94 -21.66
N TYR A 905 -19.61 8.29 -22.83
CA TYR A 905 -19.08 8.80 -24.10
C TYR A 905 -19.88 10.04 -24.55
N GLU A 906 -19.26 11.22 -24.46
CA GLU A 906 -19.84 12.46 -24.97
C GLU A 906 -20.06 12.40 -26.50
N GLY A 907 -21.32 12.48 -26.91
CA GLY A 907 -21.70 12.73 -28.31
C GLY A 907 -21.99 11.48 -29.15
N VAL A 908 -23.29 11.26 -29.39
CA VAL A 908 -23.86 10.35 -30.41
C VAL A 908 -23.67 8.85 -30.13
N GLN A 909 -24.62 8.28 -29.39
CA GLN A 909 -24.87 6.84 -29.38
C GLN A 909 -25.83 6.43 -30.50
N PRO A 910 -25.49 5.45 -31.36
CA PRO A 910 -26.40 4.94 -32.38
C PRO A 910 -27.30 3.82 -31.85
N GLU A 911 -28.57 3.78 -32.28
CA GLU A 911 -29.51 2.66 -32.10
C GLU A 911 -28.99 1.32 -32.70
N SER A 912 -27.90 1.38 -33.49
CA SER A 912 -27.25 0.25 -34.14
C SER A 912 -25.74 0.35 -33.93
N LEU A 913 -25.24 -0.32 -32.88
CA LEU A 913 -23.81 -0.47 -32.61
C LEU A 913 -23.22 -1.63 -33.41
N ARG A 914 -22.11 -1.42 -34.13
CA ARG A 914 -21.37 -2.49 -34.82
C ARG A 914 -19.95 -2.59 -34.31
N VAL A 915 -19.59 -3.76 -33.82
CA VAL A 915 -18.34 -4.01 -33.07
C VAL A 915 -17.52 -5.04 -33.82
N ARG A 916 -16.21 -4.80 -33.95
CA ARG A 916 -15.26 -5.78 -34.48
C ARG A 916 -14.90 -6.76 -33.38
N CYS A 917 -14.89 -8.05 -33.68
CA CYS A 917 -14.67 -9.10 -32.71
C CYS A 917 -13.75 -10.18 -33.29
N LEU A 918 -12.74 -10.60 -32.53
CA LEU A 918 -11.85 -11.70 -32.86
C LEU A 918 -12.39 -13.01 -32.27
N ARG A 919 -12.43 -14.06 -33.07
CA ARG A 919 -12.75 -15.43 -32.61
C ARG A 919 -11.91 -16.48 -33.34
N LYS A 920 -11.89 -17.70 -32.80
CA LYS A 920 -11.36 -18.87 -33.50
C LYS A 920 -12.29 -19.22 -34.68
N ARG A 921 -11.76 -19.48 -35.87
CA ARG A 921 -12.50 -19.89 -37.11
C ARG A 921 -13.46 -21.06 -36.89
N HIS A 922 -13.12 -21.92 -35.94
CA HIS A 922 -13.88 -23.10 -35.58
C HIS A 922 -14.60 -22.96 -34.23
N TYR A 923 -15.06 -21.75 -33.88
CA TYR A 923 -15.75 -21.38 -32.62
C TYR A 923 -16.95 -22.25 -32.20
N MET A 924 -17.52 -23.07 -33.11
CA MET A 924 -18.61 -24.03 -32.81
C MET A 924 -18.11 -25.41 -32.32
N ARG A 925 -16.79 -25.64 -32.25
CA ARG A 925 -16.19 -26.90 -31.79
C ARG A 925 -16.35 -27.10 -30.28
N ASP A 926 -16.21 -28.35 -29.85
CA ASP A 926 -16.25 -28.76 -28.44
C ASP A 926 -15.13 -28.09 -27.62
N ASP A 927 -13.91 -28.03 -28.16
CA ASP A 927 -12.75 -27.33 -27.58
C ASP A 927 -12.81 -25.79 -27.62
N VAL A 928 -13.99 -25.21 -27.90
CA VAL A 928 -14.25 -23.77 -27.74
C VAL A 928 -15.60 -23.54 -27.06
N LEU A 929 -16.69 -24.04 -27.64
CA LEU A 929 -18.05 -23.85 -27.13
C LEU A 929 -18.42 -24.86 -26.04
N GLY A 930 -17.98 -26.13 -26.18
CA GLY A 930 -18.15 -27.15 -25.14
C GLY A 930 -17.39 -26.80 -23.86
N ALA A 931 -16.13 -26.36 -24.00
CA ALA A 931 -15.33 -25.85 -22.90
C ALA A 931 -15.99 -24.66 -22.16
N ALA A 932 -16.64 -23.74 -22.88
CA ALA A 932 -17.38 -22.63 -22.26
C ALA A 932 -18.65 -23.09 -21.53
N VAL A 933 -19.38 -24.07 -22.07
CA VAL A 933 -20.53 -24.72 -21.42
C VAL A 933 -20.11 -25.49 -20.17
N GLU A 934 -18.94 -26.13 -20.19
CA GLU A 934 -18.36 -26.82 -19.03
C GLU A 934 -17.93 -25.82 -17.95
N TRP A 935 -17.22 -24.75 -18.33
CA TRP A 935 -16.74 -23.71 -17.41
C TRP A 935 -17.86 -22.92 -16.73
N PHE A 936 -18.81 -22.39 -17.50
CA PHE A 936 -19.91 -21.58 -16.95
C PHE A 936 -21.10 -22.41 -16.44
N ASN A 937 -21.07 -23.74 -16.61
CA ASN A 937 -22.18 -24.66 -16.38
C ASN A 937 -23.38 -24.45 -17.33
N ALA A 938 -24.03 -25.54 -17.73
CA ALA A 938 -25.25 -25.50 -18.55
C ALA A 938 -26.42 -24.76 -17.87
N LEU A 939 -26.41 -24.61 -16.54
CA LEU A 939 -27.37 -23.78 -15.79
C LEU A 939 -27.31 -22.28 -16.15
N CYS A 940 -26.26 -21.84 -16.86
CA CYS A 940 -26.03 -20.46 -17.29
C CYS A 940 -26.30 -20.22 -18.78
N VAL A 941 -27.05 -21.14 -19.41
CA VAL A 941 -27.65 -20.95 -20.74
C VAL A 941 -28.87 -20.04 -20.63
N ASP A 942 -28.89 -18.96 -21.40
CA ASP A 942 -30.04 -18.06 -21.52
C ASP A 942 -31.10 -18.65 -22.49
N ASP A 943 -32.38 -18.33 -22.27
CA ASP A 943 -33.51 -18.86 -23.04
C ASP A 943 -33.39 -18.61 -24.55
N TYR A 944 -32.78 -17.48 -24.96
CA TYR A 944 -32.58 -17.17 -26.39
C TYR A 944 -31.58 -18.12 -27.07
N ASP A 945 -30.63 -18.68 -26.32
CA ASP A 945 -29.64 -19.64 -26.82
C ASP A 945 -30.10 -21.09 -26.69
N LEU A 946 -31.06 -21.38 -25.81
CA LEU A 946 -31.54 -22.73 -25.51
C LEU A 946 -31.94 -23.57 -26.76
N PRO A 947 -32.51 -23.01 -27.85
CA PRO A 947 -32.72 -23.74 -29.10
C PRO A 947 -31.41 -24.13 -29.82
N ALA A 948 -30.45 -23.20 -29.89
CA ALA A 948 -29.15 -23.42 -30.52
C ALA A 948 -28.28 -24.39 -29.71
N PHE A 949 -28.33 -24.28 -28.38
CA PHE A 949 -27.71 -25.21 -27.43
C PHE A 949 -28.21 -26.65 -27.63
N ARG A 950 -29.54 -26.84 -27.70
CA ARG A 950 -30.16 -28.15 -27.99
C ARG A 950 -29.77 -28.69 -29.37
N GLN A 951 -29.62 -27.81 -30.38
CA GLN A 951 -29.14 -28.20 -31.72
C GLN A 951 -27.66 -28.61 -31.70
N TRP A 952 -26.80 -27.91 -30.96
CA TRP A 952 -25.39 -28.27 -30.77
C TRP A 952 -25.25 -29.61 -30.04
N GLN A 953 -26.00 -29.83 -28.94
CA GLN A 953 -26.04 -31.12 -28.24
C GLN A 953 -26.42 -32.28 -29.17
N ALA A 954 -27.42 -32.10 -30.03
CA ALA A 954 -27.80 -33.11 -31.03
C ALA A 954 -26.67 -33.36 -32.05
N ALA A 955 -25.98 -32.32 -32.51
CA ALA A 955 -24.86 -32.46 -33.44
C ALA A 955 -23.67 -33.21 -32.82
N GLN A 956 -23.35 -33.00 -31.54
CA GLN A 956 -22.31 -33.78 -30.86
C GLN A 956 -22.71 -35.25 -30.67
N ALA A 957 -23.99 -35.53 -30.39
CA ALA A 957 -24.50 -36.89 -30.31
C ALA A 957 -24.44 -37.63 -31.66
N ASP A 958 -24.77 -36.95 -32.77
CA ASP A 958 -24.65 -37.51 -34.13
C ASP A 958 -23.17 -37.73 -34.52
N LEU A 959 -22.25 -36.83 -34.16
CA LEU A 959 -20.81 -37.01 -34.36
C LEU A 959 -20.27 -38.21 -33.58
N ALA A 960 -20.67 -38.38 -32.32
CA ALA A 960 -20.32 -39.54 -31.51
C ALA A 960 -20.86 -40.86 -32.09
N ALA A 961 -22.07 -40.83 -32.66
CA ALA A 961 -22.69 -41.99 -33.31
C ALA A 961 -22.08 -42.33 -34.68
N ALA A 962 -21.41 -41.38 -35.34
CA ALA A 962 -20.83 -41.54 -36.68
C ALA A 962 -19.53 -42.38 -36.72
N GLY A 963 -18.88 -42.62 -35.58
CA GLY A 963 -17.75 -43.56 -35.48
C GLY A 963 -16.50 -43.16 -36.28
N GLY A 964 -16.14 -41.88 -36.29
CA GLY A 964 -14.93 -41.39 -36.95
C GLY A 964 -13.67 -41.60 -36.11
N ASP A 965 -12.75 -42.44 -36.57
CA ASP A 965 -11.41 -42.61 -35.97
C ASP A 965 -10.54 -41.36 -36.20
N GLY A 966 -10.70 -40.35 -35.34
CA GLY A 966 -9.91 -39.11 -35.32
C GLY A 966 -9.90 -38.50 -33.92
N GLU A 967 -8.70 -38.28 -33.39
CA GLU A 967 -8.36 -37.82 -32.02
C GLU A 967 -9.43 -36.92 -31.33
N GLY A 968 -10.30 -37.53 -30.52
CA GLY A 968 -11.44 -36.81 -29.88
C GLY A 968 -12.34 -37.66 -28.96
N ALA A 969 -11.76 -38.56 -28.15
CA ALA A 969 -12.53 -39.51 -27.34
C ALA A 969 -13.08 -38.89 -26.03
N ALA A 970 -14.16 -38.09 -26.11
CA ALA A 970 -14.81 -37.47 -24.94
C ALA A 970 -16.36 -37.37 -24.98
N ALA A 971 -17.02 -37.55 -26.13
CA ALA A 971 -18.42 -37.13 -26.32
C ALA A 971 -19.49 -37.86 -25.48
N GLY A 972 -19.23 -39.09 -25.01
CA GLY A 972 -20.10 -39.78 -24.05
C GLY A 972 -19.78 -39.47 -22.58
N ASP A 973 -18.68 -38.76 -22.35
CA ASP A 973 -18.04 -38.55 -21.05
C ASP A 973 -18.39 -37.17 -20.48
N VAL A 974 -18.56 -36.11 -21.28
CA VAL A 974 -18.82 -34.73 -20.76
C VAL A 974 -20.07 -34.65 -19.89
N ALA A 975 -21.22 -35.15 -20.36
CA ALA A 975 -22.45 -35.14 -19.56
C ALA A 975 -22.39 -36.06 -18.33
N ALA A 976 -21.59 -37.14 -18.39
CA ALA A 976 -21.34 -38.02 -17.26
C ALA A 976 -20.39 -37.37 -16.24
N ARG A 977 -19.33 -36.70 -16.70
CA ARG A 977 -18.31 -35.99 -15.90
C ARG A 977 -18.84 -34.72 -15.28
N ALA A 978 -19.75 -33.99 -15.92
CA ALA A 978 -20.46 -32.89 -15.26
C ALA A 978 -21.24 -33.41 -14.04
N ALA A 979 -21.91 -34.56 -14.17
CA ALA A 979 -22.61 -35.22 -13.06
C ALA A 979 -21.66 -35.90 -12.05
N GLU A 980 -20.50 -36.39 -12.48
CA GLU A 980 -19.48 -37.03 -11.62
C GLU A 980 -18.66 -35.96 -10.85
N ALA A 981 -18.36 -34.81 -11.46
CA ALA A 981 -17.69 -33.67 -10.84
C ALA A 981 -18.61 -33.01 -9.80
N ALA A 982 -19.89 -32.80 -10.13
CA ALA A 982 -20.90 -32.38 -9.15
C ALA A 982 -20.97 -33.36 -7.96
N LYS A 983 -20.91 -34.67 -8.21
CA LYS A 983 -20.81 -35.69 -7.14
C LYS A 983 -19.49 -35.67 -6.39
N GLN A 984 -18.37 -35.33 -7.02
CA GLN A 984 -17.06 -35.25 -6.36
C GLN A 984 -16.96 -34.00 -5.46
N GLN A 985 -17.55 -32.87 -5.86
CA GLN A 985 -17.73 -31.71 -4.97
C GLN A 985 -18.73 -32.01 -3.83
N GLN A 986 -19.85 -32.71 -4.10
CA GLN A 986 -20.74 -33.21 -3.04
C GLN A 986 -20.04 -34.19 -2.08
N ALA A 987 -19.14 -35.04 -2.57
CA ALA A 987 -18.33 -35.93 -1.73
C ALA A 987 -17.27 -35.18 -0.91
N ALA A 988 -16.71 -34.08 -1.43
CA ALA A 988 -15.83 -33.20 -0.66
C ALA A 988 -16.59 -32.49 0.48
N ALA A 989 -17.84 -32.07 0.24
CA ALA A 989 -18.71 -31.48 1.26
C ALA A 989 -19.05 -32.43 2.44
N ALA A 990 -18.94 -33.75 2.25
CA ALA A 990 -19.11 -34.75 3.32
C ALA A 990 -17.84 -34.97 4.19
N GLY A 991 -16.81 -34.15 4.01
CA GLY A 991 -15.42 -34.45 4.39
C GLY A 991 -14.96 -34.22 5.84
N GLN A 992 -15.83 -33.91 6.81
CA GLN A 992 -15.41 -33.78 8.22
C GLN A 992 -16.57 -33.95 9.23
N GLY A 993 -16.83 -35.20 9.66
CA GLY A 993 -17.95 -35.53 10.55
C GLY A 993 -17.57 -35.73 12.03
N ALA A 994 -18.31 -35.07 12.93
CA ALA A 994 -18.43 -35.45 14.35
C ALA A 994 -19.69 -34.82 15.01
N GLY A 995 -20.87 -35.37 14.72
CA GLY A 995 -22.15 -34.99 15.32
C GLY A 995 -23.27 -35.87 14.78
N GLU A 996 -23.97 -36.60 15.66
CA GLU A 996 -24.92 -37.65 15.27
C GLU A 996 -26.38 -37.14 15.13
N ASP A 997 -27.17 -37.85 14.33
CA ASP A 997 -28.65 -37.79 14.15
C ASP A 997 -29.30 -36.48 13.61
N GLY A 998 -29.79 -36.48 12.34
CA GLY A 998 -30.69 -35.41 11.88
C GLY A 998 -31.05 -35.23 10.38
N GLU A 999 -31.56 -36.27 9.68
CA GLU A 999 -32.38 -36.16 8.45
C GLU A 999 -31.78 -35.47 7.18
N GLU A 1000 -32.61 -35.31 6.13
CA GLU A 1000 -32.24 -35.25 4.71
C GLU A 1000 -31.85 -33.85 4.18
N VAL A 1001 -30.99 -33.80 3.15
CA VAL A 1001 -30.66 -32.58 2.40
C VAL A 1001 -30.93 -32.79 0.90
N GLU A 1002 -32.18 -32.55 0.49
CA GLU A 1002 -32.54 -32.25 -0.90
C GLU A 1002 -33.18 -30.85 -0.96
N ASP A 1003 -32.40 -29.84 -1.33
CA ASP A 1003 -32.89 -28.56 -1.85
C ASP A 1003 -31.74 -27.86 -2.60
N PHE A 1004 -31.89 -27.54 -3.89
CA PHE A 1004 -30.89 -26.74 -4.63
C PHE A 1004 -30.83 -25.27 -4.21
N TYR A 1005 -31.93 -24.55 -3.97
CA TYR A 1005 -33.37 -24.85 -3.94
C TYR A 1005 -34.07 -24.65 -5.31
N ALA A 1006 -34.73 -25.59 -6.03
CA ALA A 1006 -34.77 -27.07 -6.18
C ALA A 1006 -35.31 -27.52 -7.58
N LEU A 1007 -34.55 -27.84 -8.64
CA LEU A 1007 -33.12 -27.69 -8.98
C LEU A 1007 -32.96 -26.78 -10.21
N GLN A 1008 -32.78 -25.48 -9.96
CA GLN A 1008 -33.04 -24.31 -10.80
C GLN A 1008 -34.00 -24.39 -12.02
N ASP A 1009 -35.27 -24.73 -11.91
CA ASP A 1009 -35.94 -25.57 -10.91
C ASP A 1009 -36.59 -26.69 -11.69
N GLU A 1010 -35.91 -27.85 -11.69
CA GLU A 1010 -35.98 -28.87 -12.75
C GLU A 1010 -35.46 -28.39 -14.13
N PHE A 1011 -34.64 -27.32 -14.15
CA PHE A 1011 -34.06 -26.63 -15.31
C PHE A 1011 -35.06 -26.36 -16.46
N TYR A 1012 -36.11 -25.60 -16.15
CA TYR A 1012 -37.04 -24.96 -17.11
C TYR A 1012 -37.64 -25.93 -18.16
N LYS A 1013 -38.15 -27.08 -17.70
CA LYS A 1013 -39.07 -27.99 -18.43
C LYS A 1013 -40.39 -27.27 -18.76
N GLU A 1014 -41.17 -27.62 -19.79
CA GLU A 1014 -41.54 -28.94 -20.34
C GLU A 1014 -40.93 -29.35 -21.71
N PRO A 1015 -41.11 -30.61 -22.16
CA PRO A 1015 -40.55 -31.11 -23.42
C PRO A 1015 -41.43 -30.82 -24.65
N ALA A 1016 -40.80 -30.55 -25.80
CA ALA A 1016 -41.46 -30.43 -27.10
C ALA A 1016 -41.92 -31.79 -27.68
N GLY A 1017 -42.87 -32.42 -26.98
CA GLY A 1017 -43.34 -33.78 -27.22
C GLY A 1017 -44.28 -33.97 -28.42
N LYS A 1018 -43.71 -33.94 -29.64
CA LYS A 1018 -44.34 -34.33 -30.93
C LYS A 1018 -45.44 -33.40 -31.46
N ALA A 1019 -45.68 -33.50 -32.77
CA ALA A 1019 -46.80 -32.85 -33.45
C ALA A 1019 -48.11 -33.66 -33.31
N ALA A 1020 -49.22 -33.01 -33.65
CA ALA A 1020 -50.63 -33.46 -33.60
C ALA A 1020 -51.31 -33.37 -32.21
N ALA A 1021 -52.56 -32.94 -32.07
CA ALA A 1021 -53.49 -32.26 -33.01
C ALA A 1021 -54.72 -31.72 -32.24
N GLU A 1022 -55.46 -30.76 -32.85
CA GLU A 1022 -56.82 -30.29 -32.47
C GLU A 1022 -56.91 -29.58 -31.07
N GLY A 1023 -57.71 -28.53 -30.83
CA GLY A 1023 -58.53 -27.66 -31.69
C GLY A 1023 -59.42 -26.70 -30.87
N GLN A 1024 -59.96 -25.65 -31.52
CA GLN A 1024 -61.08 -24.77 -31.08
C GLN A 1024 -60.85 -23.68 -29.99
N GLN A 1025 -61.19 -22.45 -30.38
CA GLN A 1025 -61.67 -21.30 -29.56
C GLN A 1025 -63.19 -21.43 -29.26
N PRO A 1026 -63.85 -20.53 -28.49
CA PRO A 1026 -63.42 -19.65 -27.36
C PRO A 1026 -64.38 -19.77 -26.13
N GLN A 1027 -64.27 -18.91 -25.10
CA GLN A 1027 -65.34 -17.97 -24.64
C GLN A 1027 -65.06 -17.29 -23.27
N ASP A 1028 -65.29 -15.97 -23.24
CA ASP A 1028 -66.03 -15.12 -22.29
C ASP A 1028 -66.15 -15.47 -20.78
N GLY A 1029 -65.89 -14.48 -19.90
CA GLY A 1029 -66.23 -14.48 -18.46
C GLY A 1029 -65.84 -13.17 -17.75
N GLU A 1030 -66.69 -12.64 -16.87
CA GLU A 1030 -66.61 -11.26 -16.30
C GLU A 1030 -66.37 -11.21 -14.77
N GLU A 1031 -65.76 -10.09 -14.35
CA GLU A 1031 -65.98 -9.30 -13.10
C GLU A 1031 -65.61 -9.74 -11.65
N GLU A 1032 -65.04 -8.73 -10.97
CA GLU A 1032 -65.18 -8.29 -9.56
C GLU A 1032 -64.45 -8.92 -8.34
N ASP A 1033 -64.24 -8.01 -7.37
CA ASP A 1033 -63.83 -8.09 -5.96
C ASP A 1033 -62.55 -8.83 -5.50
N ALA A 1034 -61.52 -8.01 -5.22
CA ALA A 1034 -60.61 -8.23 -4.09
C ALA A 1034 -61.31 -7.81 -2.77
N PRO A 1035 -61.03 -8.42 -1.60
CA PRO A 1035 -59.78 -8.06 -0.89
C PRO A 1035 -59.21 -9.13 0.08
N THR A 1036 -58.21 -8.70 0.87
CA THR A 1036 -57.58 -9.33 2.05
C THR A 1036 -56.52 -10.40 1.80
N ALA A 1037 -55.40 -10.25 2.51
CA ALA A 1037 -54.20 -11.08 2.41
C ALA A 1037 -54.03 -11.95 3.66
N THR A 1038 -53.47 -13.14 3.47
CA THR A 1038 -52.82 -13.96 4.51
C THR A 1038 -51.81 -14.88 3.84
N GLU A 1039 -50.52 -14.68 4.14
CA GLU A 1039 -49.37 -15.57 3.87
C GLU A 1039 -49.09 -15.86 2.36
N ARG A 1040 -47.89 -15.64 1.82
CA ARG A 1040 -46.55 -15.44 2.41
C ARG A 1040 -45.79 -14.30 1.73
#